data_AF-A0A1H7D353-F1
#
_entry.id   AF-A0A1H7D353-F1
#
_cell.length_a   1.000
_cell.length_b   1.000
_cell.length_c   1.000
_cell.angle_alpha   90.00
_cell.angle_beta   90.00
_cell.angle_gamma   90.00
#
_symmetry.space_group_name_H-M   'P 1'
#
loop_
_entity.id
_entity.type
_entity.pdbx_description
1 polymer ?
#
loop_
_entity_poly.entity_id
_entity_poly.type
_entity_poly.pdbx_seq_one_letter_code
_entity_poly.pdbx_strand_id
1 'polypeptide(L)'
;MANEPSSGASVCDCSDPAQQVAVILYPSLGTPLLIASGQKRCSLFIATSALGVANSRGRRFTQDKRAELVSMDGDEEQTAAATVARHLRLVGMTGTKPETDIRVGALTGDGADCAKARSAIKVWRVARFEAGALIYNQKGEVFATLSPQAVGAYTASGFTGGHVYEVDLDIDKLAVQPATDSFRSFAWMVEPTPQQKQNLPTLCAVGTVHSQDLLVESFLAAQVDDPRHRHQPANTGSAPRGKETSLVEYDVAQTAQKAHTLALDASQRLAAWHPVIRLSGNAPLKLAHLSDVHINVRHNALAKSPARVIEDSGSFEGPAVGARVCNSFNALKALFDKIGAGRKPDTALLFTGDLIDFNRNIDPRLVGDAIGEQWKKFNVLNHFNTPGLYPRGQDDMLAFSLVRYAYNELKLPVFMTSGNHEAYAVPYGISPRINDWGAAMGVLEDTTDTLDPDGWGRERAFRPTVTVHTRGGPHPSSRIGPMAEIGRRVVNSNKNLHIEDLAQTYKNFDSASQWHNNKANEGISADHNMSIYEATLAYGPTYAQALTGNNYRTENYDWFHTLFTPLEDVLIALGVEPDRPGPATQVIAALGWGQGENFKNLTVSGVAVTTTDRQGTGILPRATQSFSTRQLQLLGQAQNHKRASPGASLTVATHFTIINYDEPLPYSTAPAQARFVPSSSPLGAPLRGQPGFNQVNTGTCEINQDAYFERFVNVEGGNAGSATPETAVDWHFSGHSHRSGVYSVAWCQPSSGARMIQVTNAVDPGIRSETVKAPARQRTRFIVSSSGGPVGKQNLDNELDGWTLRPPSGTLLDPATGVITQVMTQRSRRSAGAPLNEKPRLAVALDYMAVMSRHPDKGIETPLAFTPTQLIQAGWTVPLALSTTVARLSCIAGVRFWVFEGGMDEEKRVVKQWHVLTTAFDADPKAPSVTFKPEDHAVLIRALGDGAVTVQAFCEVLLKQPQVGKDDWSKDMDCTDPWMFPLEIGVFGTVLKGGGMDYRATGTSKWFFRRPAEERGEVPDWKFLAKYYANKGYTPVDEAIDPAKAKEAKQ
;
A
#
# COMPACT_ATOMS: atom_id res chain seq x y z
N MET A 1 27.36 40.64 -7.98
CA MET A 1 28.13 41.88 -7.73
C MET A 1 27.26 42.78 -6.87
N ALA A 2 27.84 43.31 -5.79
CA ALA A 2 27.16 44.03 -4.74
C ALA A 2 26.88 45.48 -5.14
N ASN A 3 25.69 45.99 -4.78
CA ASN A 3 25.42 47.42 -4.61
C ASN A 3 24.54 47.57 -3.38
N GLU A 4 25.02 48.34 -2.41
CA GLU A 4 24.29 48.75 -1.21
C GLU A 4 23.09 49.64 -1.57
N PRO A 5 21.97 49.60 -0.83
CA PRO A 5 20.87 50.52 -1.04
C PRO A 5 21.10 51.83 -0.25
N SER A 6 21.10 52.94 -0.97
CA SER A 6 21.05 54.30 -0.40
C SER A 6 19.66 54.60 0.17
N SER A 7 19.64 55.15 1.38
CA SER A 7 18.45 55.58 2.12
C SER A 7 17.77 56.81 1.50
N GLY A 8 16.45 56.73 1.35
CA GLY A 8 15.54 57.88 1.46
C GLY A 8 15.01 58.49 0.15
N ALA A 9 13.80 58.11 -0.25
CA ALA A 9 12.83 59.00 -0.90
C ALA A 9 11.43 58.39 -0.85
N SER A 10 10.49 59.08 -0.19
CA SER A 10 9.06 58.81 -0.23
C SER A 10 8.45 59.37 -1.52
N VAL A 11 8.04 58.51 -2.45
CA VAL A 11 7.02 58.76 -3.48
C VAL A 11 6.47 57.38 -3.84
N CYS A 12 5.18 57.27 -4.20
CA CYS A 12 4.60 56.06 -4.79
C CYS A 12 5.54 55.48 -5.87
N ASP A 13 6.39 54.52 -5.51
CA ASP A 13 7.22 53.87 -6.49
C ASP A 13 6.32 52.92 -7.28
N CYS A 14 6.05 53.30 -8.53
CA CYS A 14 5.39 52.47 -9.52
C CYS A 14 6.25 51.27 -9.93
N SER A 15 7.32 50.94 -9.21
CA SER A 15 8.11 49.72 -9.37
C SER A 15 7.20 48.49 -9.32
N ASP A 16 7.38 47.61 -10.29
CA ASP A 16 6.67 46.34 -10.33
C ASP A 16 6.93 45.56 -9.02
N PRO A 17 5.91 44.90 -8.44
CA PRO A 17 6.07 44.11 -7.23
C PRO A 17 7.19 43.08 -7.40
N ALA A 18 8.00 42.90 -6.36
CA ALA A 18 9.05 41.88 -6.38
C ALA A 18 8.45 40.49 -6.63
N GLN A 19 8.85 39.84 -7.72
CA GLN A 19 8.46 38.46 -8.03
C GLN A 19 8.95 37.53 -6.94
N GLN A 20 8.04 36.92 -6.21
CA GLN A 20 8.39 36.08 -5.08
C GLN A 20 7.87 34.66 -5.29
N VAL A 21 8.77 33.70 -5.52
CA VAL A 21 8.41 32.28 -5.57
C VAL A 21 8.09 31.80 -4.16
N ALA A 22 7.01 31.04 -4.00
CA ALA A 22 6.62 30.44 -2.72
C ALA A 22 6.08 29.02 -2.91
N VAL A 23 6.18 28.22 -1.85
CA VAL A 23 5.55 26.89 -1.74
C VAL A 23 4.50 26.98 -0.63
N ILE A 24 3.26 26.61 -0.92
CA ILE A 24 2.22 26.52 0.12
C ILE A 24 2.34 25.14 0.77
N LEU A 25 2.69 25.14 2.06
CA LEU A 25 2.87 23.92 2.85
C LEU A 25 1.54 23.43 3.45
N TYR A 26 0.69 24.37 3.86
CA TYR A 26 -0.66 24.10 4.34
C TYR A 26 -1.61 25.25 3.98
N PRO A 27 -2.81 24.96 3.44
CA PRO A 27 -3.30 23.63 3.09
C PRO A 27 -2.56 23.02 1.89
N SER A 28 -2.59 21.70 1.78
CA SER A 28 -2.06 20.91 0.66
C SER A 28 -3.11 19.89 0.21
N LEU A 29 -2.93 19.25 -0.95
CA LEU A 29 -3.90 18.28 -1.47
C LEU A 29 -4.19 17.13 -0.48
N GLY A 30 -3.19 16.67 0.27
CA GLY A 30 -3.33 15.66 1.31
C GLY A 30 -3.60 16.21 2.71
N THR A 31 -3.75 17.53 2.88
CA THR A 31 -4.01 18.14 4.19
C THR A 31 -4.82 19.43 4.01
N PRO A 32 -6.15 19.33 3.83
CA PRO A 32 -7.02 20.46 3.49
C PRO A 32 -7.26 21.37 4.70
N LEU A 33 -7.59 22.62 4.42
CA LEU A 33 -8.01 23.58 5.44
C LEU A 33 -9.52 23.53 5.60
N LEU A 34 -9.98 23.16 6.80
CA LEU A 34 -11.39 23.14 7.15
C LEU A 34 -11.70 24.31 8.08
N ILE A 35 -12.56 25.22 7.62
CA ILE A 35 -12.93 26.42 8.35
C ILE A 35 -14.27 26.16 9.03
N ALA A 36 -14.33 26.27 10.36
CA ALA A 36 -15.59 26.08 11.08
C ALA A 36 -16.63 27.15 10.68
N SER A 37 -17.92 26.84 10.81
CA SER A 37 -19.01 27.70 10.29
C SER A 37 -18.92 29.16 10.75
N GLY A 38 -18.59 29.39 12.02
CA GLY A 38 -18.43 30.72 12.63
C GLY A 38 -17.00 31.27 12.65
N GLN A 39 -16.01 30.53 12.15
CA GLN A 39 -14.60 30.93 12.19
C GLN A 39 -14.34 32.14 11.29
N LYS A 40 -13.68 33.15 11.86
CA LYS A 40 -13.39 34.44 11.21
C LYS A 40 -11.95 34.55 10.72
N ARG A 41 -11.04 33.79 11.32
CA ARG A 41 -9.63 33.80 10.95
C ARG A 41 -9.08 32.42 10.64
N CYS A 42 -8.18 32.30 9.69
CA CYS A 42 -7.50 31.05 9.38
C CYS A 42 -6.02 31.25 9.03
N SER A 43 -5.22 30.20 9.21
CA SER A 43 -3.80 30.21 8.91
C SER A 43 -3.46 29.40 7.68
N LEU A 44 -2.56 29.94 6.86
CA LEU A 44 -1.81 29.21 5.85
C LEU A 44 -0.34 29.18 6.25
N PHE A 45 0.38 28.13 5.87
CA PHE A 45 1.83 28.06 6.04
C PHE A 45 2.48 28.05 4.67
N ILE A 46 3.37 29.01 4.42
CA ILE A 46 4.07 29.17 3.15
C ILE A 46 5.58 29.23 3.36
N ALA A 47 6.36 28.67 2.45
CA ALA A 47 7.81 28.79 2.43
C ALA A 47 8.23 29.74 1.31
N THR A 48 9.19 30.63 1.59
CA THR A 48 9.79 31.54 0.62
C THR A 48 11.10 32.13 1.17
N SER A 49 11.88 32.82 0.33
CA SER A 49 13.20 33.37 0.68
C SER A 49 13.16 34.50 1.70
N ALA A 50 12.29 35.49 1.47
CA ALA A 50 12.10 36.60 2.40
C ALA A 50 10.74 37.27 2.18
N LEU A 51 9.90 37.37 3.21
CA LEU A 51 8.56 37.97 3.10
C LEU A 51 8.41 39.20 4.02
N GLY A 52 8.57 40.40 3.46
CA GLY A 52 8.49 41.69 4.16
C GLY A 52 9.61 41.92 5.18
N VAL A 53 9.43 42.90 6.09
CA VAL A 53 10.45 43.31 7.07
C VAL A 53 10.16 42.74 8.46
N ALA A 54 11.15 42.04 9.02
CA ALA A 54 11.03 41.43 10.35
C ALA A 54 11.05 42.46 11.47
N ASN A 55 10.04 42.45 12.34
CA ASN A 55 9.99 43.27 13.54
C ASN A 55 10.91 42.70 14.63
N SER A 56 12.16 43.15 14.60
CA SER A 56 13.21 42.61 15.47
C SER A 56 13.02 42.94 16.96
N ARG A 57 12.15 43.89 17.32
CA ARG A 57 11.86 44.21 18.73
C ARG A 57 10.83 43.26 19.36
N GLY A 58 10.02 42.58 18.54
CA GLY A 58 8.94 41.69 18.98
C GLY A 58 9.27 40.19 18.94
N ARG A 59 10.55 39.82 18.78
CA ARG A 59 11.02 38.43 18.64
C ARG A 59 10.69 37.61 19.89
N ARG A 60 10.17 36.40 19.68
CA ARG A 60 9.89 35.43 20.76
C ARG A 60 10.54 34.10 20.41
N PHE A 61 10.94 33.35 21.41
CA PHE A 61 11.37 31.96 21.21
C PHE A 61 10.22 31.03 21.55
N THR A 62 10.15 29.91 20.83
CA THR A 62 9.31 28.78 21.22
C THR A 62 9.72 28.27 22.61
N GLN A 63 8.82 27.56 23.30
CA GLN A 63 9.11 27.08 24.66
C GLN A 63 10.33 26.13 24.70
N ASP A 64 10.53 25.35 23.64
CA ASP A 64 11.68 24.47 23.45
C ASP A 64 12.94 25.20 22.95
N LYS A 65 12.84 26.51 22.70
CA LYS A 65 13.89 27.40 22.17
C LYS A 65 14.49 26.94 20.83
N ARG A 66 13.77 26.12 20.06
CA ARG A 66 14.23 25.61 18.76
C ARG A 66 13.89 26.51 17.58
N ALA A 67 12.92 27.40 17.73
CA ALA A 67 12.58 28.37 16.70
C ALA A 67 12.38 29.78 17.26
N GLU A 68 12.64 30.76 16.40
CA GLU A 68 12.38 32.17 16.64
C GLU A 68 11.11 32.57 15.87
N LEU A 69 10.14 33.09 16.61
CA LEU A 69 8.88 33.61 16.10
C LEU A 69 9.00 35.12 15.95
N VAL A 70 8.79 35.62 14.73
CA VAL A 70 8.97 37.04 14.41
C VAL A 70 7.81 37.55 13.58
N SER A 71 7.14 38.60 14.06
CA SER A 71 6.13 39.31 13.27
C SER A 71 6.79 40.05 12.11
N MET A 72 6.14 40.05 10.94
CA MET A 72 6.64 40.72 9.73
C MET A 72 6.02 42.11 9.52
N ASP A 73 5.74 42.81 10.62
CA ASP A 73 5.24 44.18 10.69
C ASP A 73 6.35 45.19 11.05
N GLY A 74 7.59 44.91 10.65
CA GLY A 74 8.75 45.74 10.98
C GLY A 74 8.83 47.06 10.20
N ASP A 75 8.04 47.20 9.14
CA ASP A 75 7.95 48.40 8.30
C ASP A 75 6.52 49.00 8.36
N GLU A 76 6.41 50.33 8.26
CA GLU A 76 5.12 51.04 8.32
C GLU A 76 4.22 50.75 7.11
N GLU A 77 4.81 50.34 5.98
CA GLU A 77 4.10 50.01 4.75
C GLU A 77 3.42 48.63 4.82
N GLN A 78 3.79 47.82 5.82
CA GLN A 78 3.37 46.44 6.02
C GLN A 78 3.54 45.59 4.75
N THR A 79 4.74 45.67 4.17
CA THR A 79 5.10 45.03 2.90
C THR A 79 4.72 43.54 2.83
N ALA A 80 4.85 42.78 3.92
CA ALA A 80 4.45 41.37 3.96
C ALA A 80 2.97 41.15 3.63
N ALA A 81 2.06 41.94 4.22
CA ALA A 81 0.63 41.84 3.97
C ALA A 81 0.27 42.22 2.52
N ALA A 82 0.90 43.28 2.00
CA ALA A 82 0.71 43.70 0.61
C ALA A 82 1.17 42.63 -0.38
N THR A 83 2.34 42.02 -0.17
CA THR A 83 2.86 40.93 -1.01
C THR A 83 1.92 39.73 -1.01
N VAL A 84 1.43 39.30 0.16
CA VAL A 84 0.45 38.20 0.23
C VAL A 84 -0.82 38.55 -0.55
N ALA A 85 -1.38 39.75 -0.36
CA ALA A 85 -2.60 40.15 -1.07
C ALA A 85 -2.41 40.22 -2.60
N ARG A 86 -1.20 40.57 -3.04
CA ARG A 86 -0.81 40.65 -4.45
C ARG A 86 -0.58 39.30 -5.10
N HIS A 87 -0.02 38.32 -4.41
CA HIS A 87 0.31 37.02 -5.02
C HIS A 87 -0.70 35.90 -4.72
N LEU A 88 -1.31 35.89 -3.54
CA LEU A 88 -2.22 34.81 -3.14
C LEU A 88 -3.61 35.00 -3.74
N ARG A 89 -4.22 33.92 -4.21
CA ARG A 89 -5.57 33.88 -4.78
C ARG A 89 -6.37 32.75 -4.17
N LEU A 90 -7.69 32.92 -4.15
CA LEU A 90 -8.64 31.85 -3.89
C LEU A 90 -9.39 31.51 -5.19
N VAL A 91 -9.11 30.34 -5.75
CA VAL A 91 -9.56 29.92 -7.08
C VAL A 91 -10.48 28.69 -6.99
N GLY A 92 -11.17 28.38 -8.09
CA GLY A 92 -11.89 27.12 -8.23
C GLY A 92 -10.93 25.93 -8.27
N MET A 93 -11.44 24.75 -7.96
CA MET A 93 -10.68 23.50 -7.97
C MET A 93 -10.84 22.69 -9.26
N THR A 94 -11.17 23.31 -10.39
CA THR A 94 -11.31 22.63 -11.68
C THR A 94 -10.72 23.46 -12.80
N GLY A 95 -10.13 22.78 -13.78
CA GLY A 95 -9.53 23.41 -14.95
C GLY A 95 -8.27 24.21 -14.64
N THR A 96 -7.91 25.12 -15.55
CA THR A 96 -6.74 25.99 -15.42
C THR A 96 -6.98 27.08 -14.39
N LYS A 97 -5.97 27.35 -13.55
CA LYS A 97 -6.00 28.49 -12.63
C LYS A 97 -6.08 29.80 -13.45
N PRO A 98 -6.97 30.74 -13.09
CA PRO A 98 -7.19 31.95 -13.88
C PRO A 98 -5.97 32.86 -13.89
N GLU A 99 -5.76 33.58 -15.00
CA GLU A 99 -4.80 34.67 -15.07
C GLU A 99 -5.19 35.79 -14.10
N THR A 100 -4.19 36.42 -13.47
CA THR A 100 -4.40 37.49 -12.51
C THR A 100 -3.37 38.60 -12.64
N ASP A 101 -3.77 39.82 -12.26
CA ASP A 101 -2.85 40.95 -12.09
C ASP A 101 -2.25 40.91 -10.66
N ILE A 102 -0.94 40.76 -10.56
CA ILE A 102 -0.21 40.70 -9.28
C ILE A 102 0.22 42.09 -8.78
N ARG A 103 -0.08 43.17 -9.51
CA ARG A 103 0.22 44.54 -9.09
C ARG A 103 -0.81 45.11 -8.13
N VAL A 104 -1.95 44.44 -7.98
CA VAL A 104 -3.07 44.84 -7.12
C VAL A 104 -3.34 43.79 -6.04
N GLY A 105 -3.88 44.23 -4.90
CA GLY A 105 -4.24 43.34 -3.78
C GLY A 105 -5.52 42.54 -4.02
N ALA A 106 -5.53 41.68 -5.04
CA ALA A 106 -6.75 40.99 -5.49
C ALA A 106 -7.34 40.03 -4.44
N LEU A 107 -6.54 39.49 -3.51
CA LEU A 107 -7.06 38.64 -2.43
C LEU A 107 -8.11 39.35 -1.57
N THR A 108 -7.88 40.64 -1.28
CA THR A 108 -8.73 41.51 -0.45
C THR A 108 -9.55 42.50 -1.29
N GLY A 109 -9.39 42.49 -2.61
CA GLY A 109 -10.07 43.41 -3.52
C GLY A 109 -9.58 44.84 -3.31
N ASP A 110 -8.30 45.00 -3.03
CA ASP A 110 -7.61 46.29 -2.98
C ASP A 110 -7.08 46.69 -4.36
N GLY A 111 -6.81 47.99 -4.53
CA GLY A 111 -6.02 48.49 -5.63
C GLY A 111 -4.52 48.23 -5.43
N ALA A 112 -3.69 49.04 -6.07
CA ALA A 112 -2.23 48.95 -5.92
C ALA A 112 -1.73 49.26 -4.49
N ASP A 113 -2.49 50.01 -3.71
CA ASP A 113 -2.16 50.47 -2.36
C ASP A 113 -2.28 49.39 -1.26
N CYS A 114 -3.03 48.32 -1.52
CA CYS A 114 -3.23 47.19 -0.59
C CYS A 114 -3.73 47.63 0.80
N ALA A 115 -4.59 48.65 0.87
CA ALA A 115 -4.99 49.27 2.12
C ALA A 115 -5.77 48.31 3.05
N LYS A 116 -6.75 47.53 2.54
CA LYS A 116 -7.49 46.56 3.36
C LYS A 116 -6.60 45.41 3.82
N ALA A 117 -5.66 44.98 2.97
CA ALA A 117 -4.72 43.90 3.25
C ALA A 117 -3.97 44.08 4.57
N ARG A 118 -3.51 45.30 4.86
CA ARG A 118 -2.82 45.66 6.12
C ARG A 118 -3.60 45.29 7.38
N SER A 119 -4.93 45.37 7.33
CA SER A 119 -5.80 45.01 8.46
C SER A 119 -6.35 43.58 8.39
N ALA A 120 -6.25 42.95 7.23
CA ALA A 120 -6.82 41.63 6.96
C ALA A 120 -5.79 40.51 7.11
N ILE A 121 -4.51 40.81 6.89
CA ILE A 121 -3.44 39.81 6.77
C ILE A 121 -2.38 40.12 7.82
N LYS A 122 -2.03 39.11 8.61
CA LYS A 122 -0.87 39.14 9.52
C LYS A 122 0.09 38.04 9.14
N VAL A 123 1.39 38.32 9.20
CA VAL A 123 2.42 37.38 8.77
C VAL A 123 3.46 37.21 9.86
N TRP A 124 3.79 35.96 10.15
CA TRP A 124 4.80 35.58 11.14
C TRP A 124 5.80 34.63 10.52
N ARG A 125 7.10 34.90 10.72
CA ARG A 125 8.14 33.91 10.50
C ARG A 125 8.13 32.90 11.66
N VAL A 126 7.99 31.61 11.35
CA VAL A 126 7.73 30.58 12.37
C VAL A 126 8.68 29.37 12.32
N ALA A 127 9.35 29.13 11.19
CA ALA A 127 10.38 28.10 11.08
C ALA A 127 11.37 28.40 9.94
N ARG A 128 12.39 27.55 9.80
CA ARG A 128 13.26 27.51 8.61
C ARG A 128 12.75 26.43 7.66
N PHE A 129 12.86 26.66 6.36
CA PHE A 129 12.52 25.65 5.36
C PHE A 129 13.69 24.67 5.20
N GLU A 130 13.72 23.65 6.05
CA GLU A 130 14.84 22.71 6.17
C GLU A 130 14.33 21.27 6.39
N ALA A 131 15.09 20.29 5.92
CA ALA A 131 14.72 18.87 5.99
C ALA A 131 14.44 18.43 7.46
N GLY A 132 13.25 17.90 7.71
CA GLY A 132 12.83 17.43 9.03
C GLY A 132 12.60 18.54 10.06
N ALA A 133 12.46 19.80 9.64
CA ALA A 133 12.20 20.92 10.54
C ALA A 133 10.80 20.80 11.19
N LEU A 134 10.69 21.16 12.47
CA LEU A 134 9.39 21.38 13.11
C LEU A 134 8.86 22.74 12.67
N ILE A 135 7.60 22.77 12.28
CA ILE A 135 6.85 23.99 11.99
C ILE A 135 6.05 24.37 13.23
N TYR A 136 6.16 25.63 13.64
CA TYR A 136 5.42 26.21 14.75
C TYR A 136 4.37 27.19 14.23
N ASN A 137 3.39 27.55 15.05
CA ASN A 137 2.53 28.70 14.80
C ASN A 137 3.02 29.96 15.55
N GLN A 138 2.32 31.08 15.39
CA GLN A 138 2.62 32.39 15.99
C GLN A 138 2.55 32.38 17.52
N LYS A 139 1.90 31.37 18.11
CA LYS A 139 1.85 31.14 19.57
C LYS A 139 3.04 30.29 20.05
N GLY A 140 3.85 29.75 19.14
CA GLY A 140 4.97 28.86 19.44
C GLY A 140 4.56 27.41 19.68
N GLU A 141 3.36 27.04 19.25
CA GLU A 141 2.83 25.69 19.34
C GLU A 141 3.29 24.88 18.12
N VAL A 142 3.66 23.61 18.33
CA VAL A 142 4.08 22.72 17.24
C VAL A 142 2.88 22.36 16.36
N PHE A 143 3.03 22.54 15.05
CA PHE A 143 1.98 22.31 14.06
C PHE A 143 2.26 21.08 13.18
N ALA A 144 3.48 20.94 12.66
CA ALA A 144 3.82 19.89 11.71
C ALA A 144 5.33 19.58 11.66
N THR A 145 5.70 18.49 11.01
CA THR A 145 7.09 18.20 10.58
C THR A 145 7.20 18.37 9.07
N LEU A 146 8.24 19.06 8.60
CA LEU A 146 8.52 19.23 7.17
C LEU A 146 9.28 18.02 6.61
N SER A 147 8.78 17.43 5.51
CA SER A 147 9.40 16.26 4.88
C SER A 147 10.78 16.60 4.30
N PRO A 148 11.83 15.78 4.58
CA PRO A 148 13.12 15.88 3.91
C PRO A 148 13.01 15.76 2.38
N GLN A 149 12.13 14.89 1.87
CA GLN A 149 11.99 14.64 0.44
C GLN A 149 11.33 15.82 -0.28
N ALA A 150 10.33 16.45 0.32
CA ALA A 150 9.76 17.70 -0.23
C ALA A 150 10.83 18.79 -0.33
N VAL A 151 11.61 19.01 0.74
CA VAL A 151 12.69 20.01 0.75
C VAL A 151 13.71 19.72 -0.35
N GLY A 152 14.13 18.45 -0.48
CA GLY A 152 15.05 18.02 -1.54
C GLY A 152 14.49 18.27 -2.95
N ALA A 153 13.25 17.83 -3.20
CA ALA A 153 12.59 17.96 -4.50
C ALA A 153 12.41 19.43 -4.93
N TYR A 154 11.91 20.29 -4.03
CA TYR A 154 11.74 21.72 -4.34
C TYR A 154 13.09 22.42 -4.53
N THR A 155 14.09 22.12 -3.70
CA THR A 155 15.44 22.72 -3.83
C THR A 155 16.09 22.32 -5.16
N ALA A 156 16.02 21.04 -5.53
CA ALA A 156 16.51 20.55 -6.82
C ALA A 156 15.78 21.19 -8.02
N SER A 157 14.53 21.63 -7.80
CA SER A 157 13.71 22.34 -8.79
C SER A 157 13.96 23.86 -8.83
N GLY A 158 15.01 24.33 -8.14
CA GLY A 158 15.42 25.73 -8.14
C GLY A 158 14.74 26.61 -7.09
N PHE A 159 14.00 26.03 -6.14
CA PHE A 159 13.45 26.79 -5.02
C PHE A 159 14.57 27.13 -4.02
N THR A 160 14.84 28.41 -3.80
CA THR A 160 15.94 28.86 -2.92
C THR A 160 15.64 28.69 -1.43
N GLY A 161 14.42 28.28 -1.06
CA GLY A 161 14.04 28.09 0.34
C GLY A 161 14.11 29.39 1.13
N GLY A 162 14.44 29.29 2.42
CA GLY A 162 14.60 30.40 3.35
C GLY A 162 13.86 30.13 4.65
N HIS A 163 12.65 30.66 4.75
CA HIS A 163 11.84 30.57 5.97
C HIS A 163 10.43 30.08 5.68
N VAL A 164 9.80 29.52 6.71
CA VAL A 164 8.37 29.22 6.74
C VAL A 164 7.66 30.35 7.47
N TYR A 165 6.58 30.81 6.87
CA TYR A 165 5.73 31.88 7.37
C TYR A 165 4.31 31.36 7.61
N GLU A 166 3.75 31.71 8.76
CA GLU A 166 2.31 31.63 9.00
C GLU A 166 1.65 32.91 8.50
N VAL A 167 0.64 32.76 7.65
CA VAL A 167 -0.20 33.83 7.10
C VAL A 167 -1.59 33.70 7.70
N ASP A 168 -1.92 34.60 8.62
CA ASP A 168 -3.21 34.68 9.29
C ASP A 168 -4.14 35.64 8.52
N LEU A 169 -5.22 35.09 7.98
CA LEU A 169 -6.19 35.78 7.13
C LEU A 169 -7.49 36.06 7.90
N ASP A 170 -7.98 37.29 7.83
CA ASP A 170 -9.35 37.68 8.16
C ASP A 170 -10.29 37.33 7.00
N ILE A 171 -11.09 36.29 7.18
CA ILE A 171 -11.90 35.70 6.11
C ILE A 171 -12.99 36.65 5.64
N ASP A 172 -13.57 37.45 6.55
CA ASP A 172 -14.66 38.37 6.22
C ASP A 172 -14.17 39.53 5.32
N LYS A 173 -12.86 39.79 5.31
CA LYS A 173 -12.21 40.85 4.52
C LYS A 173 -11.65 40.37 3.18
N LEU A 174 -11.78 39.09 2.85
CA LEU A 174 -11.37 38.56 1.55
C LEU A 174 -12.39 38.94 0.47
N ALA A 175 -11.90 39.27 -0.73
CA ALA A 175 -12.77 39.58 -1.88
C ALA A 175 -13.53 38.34 -2.36
N VAL A 176 -12.89 37.18 -2.30
CA VAL A 176 -13.51 35.87 -2.53
C VAL A 176 -13.36 35.07 -1.25
N GLN A 177 -14.49 34.66 -0.68
CA GLN A 177 -14.51 33.89 0.56
C GLN A 177 -14.59 32.38 0.28
N PRO A 178 -14.06 31.54 1.19
CA PRO A 178 -14.28 30.09 1.15
C PRO A 178 -15.77 29.74 1.14
N ALA A 179 -16.15 28.83 0.25
CA ALA A 179 -17.54 28.39 0.09
C ALA A 179 -17.89 27.25 1.04
N THR A 180 -19.20 27.02 1.25
CA THR A 180 -19.71 25.93 2.10
C THR A 180 -20.13 24.69 1.31
N ASP A 181 -20.37 24.83 0.01
CA ASP A 181 -20.92 23.82 -0.87
C ASP A 181 -19.92 23.30 -1.90
N SER A 182 -18.70 23.82 -1.90
CA SER A 182 -17.65 23.50 -2.86
C SER A 182 -16.28 23.81 -2.28
N PHE A 183 -15.28 22.98 -2.60
CA PHE A 183 -13.91 23.30 -2.26
C PHE A 183 -13.36 24.39 -3.20
N ARG A 184 -12.58 25.30 -2.61
CA ARG A 184 -11.74 26.26 -3.32
C ARG A 184 -10.28 25.84 -3.14
N SER A 185 -9.37 26.41 -3.93
CA SER A 185 -7.93 26.24 -3.73
C SER A 185 -7.25 27.58 -3.54
N PHE A 186 -6.30 27.64 -2.63
CA PHE A 186 -5.33 28.73 -2.66
C PHE A 186 -4.36 28.54 -3.83
N ALA A 187 -3.86 29.65 -4.38
CA ALA A 187 -2.84 29.66 -5.42
C ALA A 187 -1.94 30.88 -5.27
N TRP A 188 -0.63 30.67 -5.20
CA TRP A 188 0.36 31.74 -5.21
C TRP A 188 0.83 32.03 -6.63
N MET A 189 0.39 33.16 -7.19
CA MET A 189 0.57 33.54 -8.59
C MET A 189 1.85 34.37 -8.79
N VAL A 190 2.62 34.07 -9.84
CA VAL A 190 3.84 34.80 -10.22
C VAL A 190 3.87 34.99 -11.74
N GLU A 191 4.64 35.95 -12.22
CA GLU A 191 4.90 36.06 -13.66
C GLU A 191 6.01 35.09 -14.07
N PRO A 192 5.78 34.24 -15.08
CA PRO A 192 6.82 33.34 -15.56
C PRO A 192 7.91 34.12 -16.29
N THR A 193 9.16 33.80 -15.96
CA THR A 193 10.35 34.34 -16.64
C THR A 193 10.37 33.99 -18.13
N PRO A 194 11.11 34.73 -18.99
CA PRO A 194 11.26 34.37 -20.40
C PRO A 194 11.74 32.92 -20.62
N GLN A 195 12.65 32.45 -19.76
CA GLN A 195 13.14 31.07 -19.81
C GLN A 195 12.05 30.05 -19.44
N GLN A 196 11.20 30.36 -18.45
CA GLN A 196 10.06 29.50 -18.11
C GLN A 196 9.01 29.49 -19.22
N LYS A 197 8.72 30.61 -19.87
CA LYS A 197 7.83 30.65 -21.04
C LYS A 197 8.35 29.82 -22.21
N GLN A 198 9.68 29.79 -22.40
CA GLN A 198 10.30 28.94 -23.41
C GLN A 198 10.27 27.45 -23.03
N ASN A 199 10.60 27.12 -21.77
CA ASN A 199 10.68 25.75 -21.29
C ASN A 199 9.29 25.12 -21.09
N LEU A 200 8.32 25.91 -20.63
CA LEU A 200 6.98 25.50 -20.23
C LEU A 200 5.92 26.35 -20.97
N PRO A 201 5.84 26.24 -22.32
CA PRO A 201 5.04 27.13 -23.15
C PRO A 201 3.53 26.97 -22.97
N THR A 202 3.03 25.81 -22.53
CA THR A 202 1.60 25.58 -22.30
C THR A 202 1.22 26.03 -20.91
N LEU A 203 2.03 25.72 -19.89
CA LEU A 203 1.78 26.12 -18.50
C LEU A 203 1.93 27.65 -18.34
N CYS A 204 2.89 28.26 -19.04
CA CYS A 204 3.16 29.70 -18.98
C CYS A 204 2.52 30.48 -20.15
N ALA A 205 1.46 29.94 -20.77
CA ALA A 205 0.77 30.60 -21.89
C ALA A 205 0.08 31.91 -21.50
N VAL A 206 -0.34 32.00 -20.23
CA VAL A 206 -0.99 33.18 -19.63
C VAL A 206 0.03 34.09 -18.93
N GLY A 207 -0.35 35.32 -18.58
CA GLY A 207 0.54 36.30 -17.95
C GLY A 207 1.02 35.92 -16.55
N THR A 208 0.26 35.12 -15.80
CA THR A 208 0.66 34.62 -14.47
C THR A 208 0.37 33.14 -14.29
N VAL A 209 1.20 32.48 -13.49
CA VAL A 209 1.16 31.03 -13.21
C VAL A 209 1.30 30.77 -11.72
N HIS A 210 0.74 29.67 -11.23
CA HIS A 210 0.99 29.27 -9.86
C HIS A 210 2.44 28.80 -9.68
N SER A 211 3.16 29.43 -8.78
CA SER A 211 4.60 29.18 -8.54
C SER A 211 4.93 27.72 -8.24
N GLN A 212 4.09 27.00 -7.48
CA GLN A 212 4.34 25.60 -7.17
C GLN A 212 4.11 24.67 -8.37
N ASP A 213 3.24 25.03 -9.33
CA ASP A 213 3.08 24.27 -10.58
C ASP A 213 4.39 24.28 -11.39
N LEU A 214 5.13 25.40 -11.40
CA LEU A 214 6.44 25.50 -12.05
C LEU A 214 7.48 24.57 -11.40
N LEU A 215 7.49 24.51 -10.07
CA LEU A 215 8.42 23.68 -9.31
C LEU A 215 8.11 22.19 -9.50
N VAL A 216 6.82 21.82 -9.47
CA VAL A 216 6.37 20.44 -9.72
C VAL A 216 6.72 20.00 -11.14
N GLU A 217 6.49 20.83 -12.16
CA GLU A 217 6.90 20.50 -13.53
C GLU A 217 8.42 20.36 -13.67
N SER A 218 9.20 21.22 -13.02
CA SER A 218 10.67 21.10 -13.03
C SER A 218 11.14 19.81 -12.35
N PHE A 219 10.54 19.45 -11.22
CA PHE A 219 10.80 18.20 -10.50
C PHE A 219 10.51 17.00 -11.41
N LEU A 220 9.32 16.94 -12.01
CA LEU A 220 8.94 15.86 -12.89
C LEU A 220 9.85 15.83 -14.13
N ALA A 221 10.09 16.96 -14.79
CA ALA A 221 10.95 17.03 -15.97
C ALA A 221 12.36 16.46 -15.72
N ALA A 222 12.93 16.71 -14.53
CA ALA A 222 14.24 16.17 -14.15
C ALA A 222 14.26 14.64 -14.02
N GLN A 223 13.11 14.01 -13.77
CA GLN A 223 13.01 12.56 -13.57
C GLN A 223 12.75 11.76 -14.85
N VAL A 224 12.39 12.40 -15.97
CA VAL A 224 12.08 11.69 -17.23
C VAL A 224 13.27 10.84 -17.70
N ASP A 225 14.47 11.40 -17.64
CA ASP A 225 15.68 10.78 -18.18
C ASP A 225 16.51 10.02 -17.12
N ASP A 226 16.20 10.17 -15.83
CA ASP A 226 16.93 9.49 -14.74
C ASP A 226 16.60 7.98 -14.76
N PRO A 227 17.56 7.08 -15.06
CA PRO A 227 17.35 5.62 -15.10
C PRO A 227 16.68 5.02 -13.86
N ARG A 228 16.85 5.65 -12.70
CA ARG A 228 16.27 5.22 -11.43
C ARG A 228 14.82 5.65 -11.28
N HIS A 229 14.45 6.79 -11.85
CA HIS A 229 13.17 7.47 -11.65
C HIS A 229 12.35 7.70 -12.93
N ARG A 230 12.73 7.08 -14.07
CA ARG A 230 12.10 7.27 -15.39
C ARG A 230 10.59 7.16 -15.32
N HIS A 231 9.91 8.29 -15.28
CA HIS A 231 8.48 8.39 -15.52
C HIS A 231 8.22 8.76 -16.97
N GLN A 232 6.96 8.72 -17.38
CA GLN A 232 6.58 9.04 -18.75
C GLN A 232 6.55 10.57 -18.96
N PRO A 233 7.16 11.08 -20.04
CA PRO A 233 7.18 12.53 -20.31
C PRO A 233 5.81 13.09 -20.71
N ALA A 234 4.81 12.24 -20.94
CA ALA A 234 3.39 12.55 -21.01
C ALA A 234 2.60 11.23 -20.91
N ASN A 235 1.45 11.23 -20.23
CA ASN A 235 0.56 10.06 -20.18
C ASN A 235 -0.47 10.03 -21.32
N THR A 236 -0.62 11.12 -22.08
CA THR A 236 -1.53 11.25 -23.24
C THR A 236 -1.02 10.59 -24.52
N GLY A 237 0.25 10.17 -24.56
CA GLY A 237 0.91 9.70 -25.79
C GLY A 237 1.28 10.82 -26.77
N SER A 238 0.99 12.09 -26.44
CA SER A 238 1.44 13.24 -27.21
C SER A 238 2.89 13.62 -26.85
N ALA A 239 3.63 14.16 -27.81
CA ALA A 239 4.97 14.66 -27.55
C ALA A 239 4.93 15.87 -26.58
N PRO A 240 5.87 15.95 -25.63
CA PRO A 240 6.10 17.14 -24.80
C PRO A 240 6.24 18.41 -25.62
N ARG A 241 5.75 19.53 -25.10
CA ARG A 241 6.06 20.86 -25.62
C ARG A 241 7.12 21.50 -24.75
N GLY A 242 8.30 21.76 -25.31
CA GLY A 242 9.45 22.23 -24.52
C GLY A 242 9.94 21.15 -23.56
N LYS A 243 10.04 21.50 -22.27
CA LYS A 243 10.44 20.60 -21.16
C LYS A 243 9.25 20.14 -20.32
N GLU A 244 8.01 20.40 -20.74
CA GLU A 244 6.82 20.05 -19.96
C GLU A 244 6.54 18.55 -19.96
N THR A 245 6.25 17.99 -18.79
CA THR A 245 5.81 16.59 -18.69
C THR A 245 4.34 16.40 -19.08
N SER A 246 3.58 17.49 -19.21
CA SER A 246 2.21 17.49 -19.76
C SER A 246 1.30 16.38 -19.21
N LEU A 247 1.49 15.99 -17.94
CA LEU A 247 0.70 14.95 -17.30
C LEU A 247 -0.73 15.46 -17.07
N VAL A 248 -1.71 14.60 -17.37
CA VAL A 248 -3.13 14.87 -17.13
C VAL A 248 -3.71 13.92 -16.07
N GLU A 249 -4.72 14.38 -15.35
CA GLU A 249 -5.47 13.58 -14.39
C GLU A 249 -6.20 12.41 -15.11
N TYR A 250 -6.46 11.32 -14.38
CA TYR A 250 -7.30 10.23 -14.87
C TYR A 250 -8.78 10.55 -14.64
N ASP A 251 -9.63 10.20 -15.60
CA ASP A 251 -11.08 10.17 -15.40
C ASP A 251 -11.40 9.00 -14.47
N VAL A 252 -11.63 9.32 -13.20
CA VAL A 252 -11.90 8.35 -12.12
C VAL A 252 -13.14 7.51 -12.41
N ALA A 253 -14.20 8.11 -12.94
CA ALA A 253 -15.46 7.41 -13.20
C ALA A 253 -15.32 6.42 -14.36
N GLN A 254 -14.72 6.85 -15.48
CA GLN A 254 -14.49 5.97 -16.63
C GLN A 254 -13.45 4.91 -16.34
N THR A 255 -12.39 5.24 -15.62
CA THR A 255 -11.35 4.26 -15.22
C THR A 255 -11.98 3.17 -14.37
N ALA A 256 -12.81 3.53 -13.39
CA ALA A 256 -13.49 2.55 -12.54
C ALA A 256 -14.48 1.62 -13.28
N GLN A 257 -14.94 2.01 -14.47
CA GLN A 257 -15.79 1.18 -15.34
C GLN A 257 -14.98 0.26 -16.28
N LYS A 258 -13.68 0.53 -16.47
CA LYS A 258 -12.82 -0.17 -17.42
C LYS A 258 -11.75 -0.97 -16.68
N ALA A 259 -11.93 -2.28 -16.59
CA ALA A 259 -10.95 -3.13 -15.90
C ALA A 259 -9.58 -3.18 -16.61
N HIS A 260 -9.50 -3.00 -17.93
CA HIS A 260 -8.29 -3.29 -18.71
C HIS A 260 -7.48 -2.03 -19.11
N THR A 261 -8.01 -0.83 -18.89
CA THR A 261 -7.43 0.41 -19.42
C THR A 261 -7.66 1.58 -18.49
N LEU A 262 -6.74 2.53 -18.49
CA LEU A 262 -6.85 3.79 -17.78
C LEU A 262 -7.47 4.85 -18.70
N ALA A 263 -8.46 5.61 -18.21
CA ALA A 263 -9.09 6.69 -18.95
C ALA A 263 -8.52 8.03 -18.47
N LEU A 264 -8.11 8.89 -19.40
CA LEU A 264 -7.55 10.21 -19.11
C LEU A 264 -8.63 11.29 -19.20
N ASP A 265 -8.56 12.28 -18.32
CA ASP A 265 -9.29 13.53 -18.47
C ASP A 265 -8.37 14.58 -19.11
N ALA A 266 -8.45 14.69 -20.44
CA ALA A 266 -7.60 15.60 -21.21
C ALA A 266 -7.84 17.09 -20.86
N SER A 267 -8.90 17.43 -20.12
CA SER A 267 -9.19 18.79 -19.68
C SER A 267 -8.48 19.17 -18.37
N GLN A 268 -7.99 18.20 -17.59
CA GLN A 268 -7.40 18.42 -16.28
C GLN A 268 -5.90 18.11 -16.31
N ARG A 269 -5.07 19.15 -16.39
CA ARG A 269 -3.61 19.02 -16.20
C ARG A 269 -3.29 18.77 -14.73
N LEU A 270 -2.25 17.98 -14.46
CA LEU A 270 -1.64 17.91 -13.14
C LEU A 270 -1.25 19.32 -12.66
N ALA A 271 -1.62 19.65 -11.43
CA ALA A 271 -1.32 20.92 -10.81
C ALA A 271 -1.28 20.80 -9.28
N ALA A 272 -0.54 21.68 -8.60
CA ALA A 272 -0.60 21.82 -7.16
C ALA A 272 -1.94 22.44 -6.74
N TRP A 273 -2.61 21.82 -5.77
CA TRP A 273 -3.89 22.26 -5.23
C TRP A 273 -3.81 22.35 -3.70
N HIS A 274 -4.48 23.35 -3.14
CA HIS A 274 -4.42 23.74 -1.73
C HIS A 274 -5.85 23.91 -1.19
N PRO A 275 -6.57 22.80 -0.94
CA PRO A 275 -8.02 22.79 -0.78
C PRO A 275 -8.46 23.48 0.51
N VAL A 276 -9.54 24.25 0.42
CA VAL A 276 -10.20 24.90 1.55
C VAL A 276 -11.71 24.86 1.38
N ILE A 277 -12.42 24.60 2.48
CA ILE A 277 -13.89 24.66 2.54
C ILE A 277 -14.35 25.19 3.89
N ARG A 278 -15.49 25.89 3.89
CA ARG A 278 -16.19 26.28 5.11
C ARG A 278 -17.22 25.20 5.48
N LEU A 279 -17.15 24.71 6.71
CA LEU A 279 -18.11 23.72 7.22
C LEU A 279 -19.48 24.36 7.44
N SER A 280 -20.55 23.59 7.21
CA SER A 280 -21.93 24.05 7.42
C SER A 280 -22.34 24.12 8.89
N GLY A 281 -21.55 23.54 9.79
CA GLY A 281 -21.80 23.54 11.23
C GLY A 281 -20.53 23.30 12.04
N ASN A 282 -20.67 23.26 13.36
CA ASN A 282 -19.56 23.05 14.30
C ASN A 282 -19.57 21.66 14.96
N ALA A 283 -20.42 20.75 14.45
CA ALA A 283 -20.40 19.36 14.91
C ALA A 283 -19.05 18.71 14.57
N PRO A 284 -18.53 17.81 15.43
CA PRO A 284 -17.37 17.00 15.08
C PRO A 284 -17.60 16.27 13.75
N LEU A 285 -16.57 16.22 12.90
CA LEU A 285 -16.65 15.48 11.66
C LEU A 285 -16.65 13.98 11.98
N LYS A 286 -17.46 13.20 11.23
CA LYS A 286 -17.27 11.76 11.20
C LYS A 286 -15.87 11.46 10.66
N LEU A 287 -15.26 10.39 11.15
CA LEU A 287 -13.92 9.99 10.75
C LEU A 287 -14.01 8.66 10.00
N ALA A 288 -13.75 8.70 8.70
CA ALA A 288 -13.50 7.50 7.94
C ALA A 288 -11.99 7.22 7.91
N HIS A 289 -11.58 5.95 7.93
CA HIS A 289 -10.18 5.56 7.84
C HIS A 289 -10.01 4.49 6.75
N LEU A 290 -9.10 4.75 5.82
CA LEU A 290 -8.66 3.84 4.77
C LEU A 290 -7.13 3.75 4.81
N SER A 291 -6.62 2.53 4.73
CA SER A 291 -5.20 2.19 4.75
C SER A 291 -4.98 0.92 3.93
N ASP A 292 -3.73 0.56 3.65
CA ASP A 292 -3.37 -0.65 2.89
C ASP A 292 -4.18 -0.76 1.59
N VAL A 293 -4.19 0.30 0.77
CA VAL A 293 -5.08 0.36 -0.40
C VAL A 293 -4.45 -0.12 -1.68
N HIS A 294 -3.11 -0.11 -1.77
CA HIS A 294 -2.33 -0.77 -2.80
C HIS A 294 -2.89 -0.58 -4.22
N ILE A 295 -3.05 0.69 -4.64
CA ILE A 295 -3.37 1.02 -6.03
C ILE A 295 -2.25 0.45 -6.89
N ASN A 296 -2.64 -0.31 -7.92
CA ASN A 296 -1.68 -1.00 -8.77
C ASN A 296 -2.22 -1.15 -10.20
N VAL A 297 -1.73 -0.33 -11.13
CA VAL A 297 -2.09 -0.41 -12.56
C VAL A 297 -1.75 -1.75 -13.20
N ARG A 298 -0.89 -2.57 -12.57
CA ARG A 298 -0.65 -3.95 -13.03
C ARG A 298 -1.94 -4.77 -13.02
N HIS A 299 -2.89 -4.49 -12.14
CA HIS A 299 -4.19 -5.17 -12.16
C HIS A 299 -4.91 -4.97 -13.48
N ASN A 300 -4.76 -3.81 -14.11
CA ASN A 300 -5.31 -3.56 -15.45
C ASN A 300 -4.57 -4.35 -16.53
N ALA A 301 -3.26 -4.57 -16.40
CA ALA A 301 -2.50 -5.45 -17.30
C ALA A 301 -2.89 -6.92 -17.13
N LEU A 302 -2.94 -7.42 -15.89
CA LEU A 302 -3.36 -8.79 -15.57
C LEU A 302 -4.80 -9.07 -16.03
N ALA A 303 -5.68 -8.07 -15.93
CA ALA A 303 -7.07 -8.21 -16.34
C ALA A 303 -7.23 -8.55 -17.84
N LYS A 304 -6.22 -8.27 -18.66
CA LYS A 304 -6.21 -8.60 -20.09
C LYS A 304 -5.96 -10.08 -20.38
N SER A 305 -5.45 -10.85 -19.40
CA SER A 305 -5.08 -12.25 -19.64
C SER A 305 -6.29 -13.10 -20.02
N PRO A 306 -6.32 -13.68 -21.25
CA PRO A 306 -7.41 -14.57 -21.67
C PRO A 306 -7.22 -16.01 -21.19
N ALA A 307 -6.12 -16.31 -20.49
CA ALA A 307 -5.78 -17.65 -20.03
C ALA A 307 -6.87 -18.24 -19.12
N ARG A 308 -7.07 -19.55 -19.20
CA ARG A 308 -8.06 -20.28 -18.40
C ARG A 308 -7.42 -21.44 -17.66
N VAL A 309 -7.99 -21.79 -16.50
CA VAL A 309 -7.58 -22.97 -15.72
C VAL A 309 -7.70 -24.24 -16.57
N ILE A 310 -8.76 -24.34 -17.39
CA ILE A 310 -8.98 -25.40 -18.37
C ILE A 310 -9.21 -24.77 -19.75
N GLU A 311 -8.39 -25.14 -20.72
CA GLU A 311 -8.42 -24.63 -22.08
C GLU A 311 -9.22 -25.55 -23.04
N ASP A 312 -9.93 -24.97 -24.03
CA ASP A 312 -10.65 -25.68 -25.13
C ASP A 312 -11.82 -26.61 -24.73
N SER A 313 -12.33 -26.50 -23.51
CA SER A 313 -13.51 -27.25 -23.10
C SER A 313 -14.80 -26.48 -23.42
N GLY A 314 -15.63 -27.02 -24.34
CA GLY A 314 -16.99 -26.50 -24.60
C GLY A 314 -17.97 -26.65 -23.42
N SER A 315 -17.57 -27.38 -22.37
CA SER A 315 -18.35 -27.61 -21.14
C SER A 315 -17.80 -26.85 -19.92
N PHE A 316 -16.62 -26.22 -20.01
CA PHE A 316 -16.05 -25.41 -18.94
C PHE A 316 -16.42 -23.94 -19.15
N GLU A 317 -17.45 -23.49 -18.45
CA GLU A 317 -17.91 -22.09 -18.50
C GLU A 317 -17.12 -21.16 -17.57
N GLY A 318 -16.08 -21.67 -16.91
CA GLY A 318 -15.23 -20.90 -16.01
C GLY A 318 -14.54 -19.75 -16.74
N PRO A 319 -14.53 -18.53 -16.17
CA PRO A 319 -14.00 -17.37 -16.87
C PRO A 319 -12.47 -17.36 -16.98
N ALA A 320 -11.95 -16.52 -17.88
CA ALA A 320 -10.52 -16.20 -17.95
C ALA A 320 -9.99 -15.66 -16.62
N VAL A 321 -8.75 -15.99 -16.29
CA VAL A 321 -8.11 -15.62 -15.02
C VAL A 321 -7.97 -14.11 -14.88
N GLY A 322 -7.75 -13.36 -15.97
CA GLY A 322 -7.63 -11.90 -15.91
C GLY A 322 -8.89 -11.23 -15.34
N ALA A 323 -10.08 -11.72 -15.70
CA ALA A 323 -11.30 -11.14 -15.15
C ALA A 323 -11.53 -11.52 -13.66
N ARG A 324 -10.70 -12.39 -13.04
CA ARG A 324 -10.78 -12.79 -11.63
C ARG A 324 -9.94 -11.86 -10.74
N VAL A 325 -9.25 -10.89 -11.31
CA VAL A 325 -8.43 -9.93 -10.55
C VAL A 325 -9.34 -8.99 -9.75
N CYS A 326 -9.18 -8.95 -8.44
CA CYS A 326 -9.68 -7.84 -7.63
C CYS A 326 -8.81 -6.61 -7.92
N ASN A 327 -9.37 -5.59 -8.57
CA ASN A 327 -8.67 -4.35 -8.88
C ASN A 327 -8.80 -3.38 -7.70
N SER A 328 -7.68 -3.11 -7.02
CA SER A 328 -7.64 -2.28 -5.81
C SER A 328 -8.19 -0.86 -6.04
N PHE A 329 -7.88 -0.22 -7.17
CA PHE A 329 -8.37 1.13 -7.47
C PHE A 329 -9.90 1.17 -7.59
N ASN A 330 -10.49 0.16 -8.25
CA ASN A 330 -11.94 0.08 -8.41
C ASN A 330 -12.63 -0.11 -7.06
N ALA A 331 -12.10 -0.99 -6.20
CA ALA A 331 -12.59 -1.21 -4.85
C ALA A 331 -12.49 0.09 -4.02
N LEU A 332 -11.32 0.71 -4.00
CA LEU A 332 -11.05 1.95 -3.29
C LEU A 332 -12.01 3.07 -3.70
N LYS A 333 -12.21 3.28 -5.01
CA LYS A 333 -13.15 4.29 -5.52
C LYS A 333 -14.57 4.06 -5.02
N ALA A 334 -15.01 2.80 -4.91
CA ALA A 334 -16.34 2.50 -4.36
C ALA A 334 -16.43 2.75 -2.85
N LEU A 335 -15.34 2.56 -2.10
CA LEU A 335 -15.29 2.98 -0.69
C LEU A 335 -15.40 4.50 -0.57
N PHE A 336 -14.68 5.26 -1.41
CA PHE A 336 -14.81 6.72 -1.47
C PHE A 336 -16.26 7.14 -1.76
N ASP A 337 -16.91 6.55 -2.76
CA ASP A 337 -18.32 6.85 -3.07
C ASP A 337 -19.26 6.55 -1.91
N LYS A 338 -19.06 5.43 -1.20
CA LYS A 338 -19.89 5.05 -0.05
C LYS A 338 -19.68 5.97 1.14
N ILE A 339 -18.43 6.34 1.44
CA ILE A 339 -18.08 7.25 2.53
C ILE A 339 -18.59 8.66 2.22
N GLY A 340 -18.36 9.13 1.00
CA GLY A 340 -18.74 10.46 0.51
C GLY A 340 -20.16 10.56 -0.07
N ALA A 341 -21.01 9.54 0.12
CA ALA A 341 -22.33 9.45 -0.51
C ALA A 341 -23.23 10.66 -0.20
N GLY A 342 -23.04 11.28 0.97
CA GLY A 342 -23.77 12.47 1.40
C GLY A 342 -23.43 13.74 0.62
N ARG A 343 -22.31 13.76 -0.14
CA ARG A 343 -21.79 14.90 -0.90
C ARG A 343 -21.72 16.19 -0.07
N LYS A 344 -21.21 16.08 1.15
CA LYS A 344 -21.12 17.13 2.16
C LYS A 344 -19.82 16.99 2.93
N PRO A 345 -19.23 18.10 3.42
CA PRO A 345 -18.03 18.06 4.24
C PRO A 345 -18.36 17.75 5.71
N ASP A 346 -19.14 16.70 5.98
CA ASP A 346 -19.50 16.25 7.35
C ASP A 346 -18.66 15.06 7.83
N THR A 347 -17.84 14.51 6.94
CA THR A 347 -16.95 13.37 7.16
C THR A 347 -15.56 13.76 6.70
N ALA A 348 -14.53 13.44 7.49
CA ALA A 348 -13.13 13.53 7.09
C ALA A 348 -12.59 12.11 6.86
N LEU A 349 -11.89 11.92 5.74
CA LEU A 349 -11.19 10.69 5.42
C LEU A 349 -9.74 10.79 5.89
N LEU A 350 -9.36 9.92 6.82
CA LEU A 350 -8.00 9.66 7.24
C LEU A 350 -7.44 8.57 6.30
N PHE A 351 -6.55 8.94 5.40
CA PHE A 351 -6.04 8.08 4.33
C PHE A 351 -4.55 7.79 4.55
N THR A 352 -4.26 6.69 5.24
CA THR A 352 -2.95 6.47 5.89
C THR A 352 -2.11 5.41 5.17
N GLY A 353 -1.20 5.85 4.31
CA GLY A 353 -0.10 5.03 3.78
C GLY A 353 -0.47 3.81 2.95
N ASP A 354 0.53 3.23 2.30
CA ASP A 354 0.38 2.10 1.38
C ASP A 354 -0.71 2.34 0.33
N LEU A 355 -0.59 3.53 -0.27
CA LEU A 355 -1.42 4.05 -1.35
C LEU A 355 -1.16 3.29 -2.63
N ILE A 356 0.11 3.01 -2.89
CA ILE A 356 0.61 2.33 -4.08
C ILE A 356 1.30 1.04 -3.66
N ASP A 357 1.51 0.10 -4.58
CA ASP A 357 2.37 -1.05 -4.29
C ASP A 357 3.86 -0.74 -4.51
N PHE A 358 4.14 -0.03 -5.61
CA PHE A 358 5.46 0.30 -6.08
C PHE A 358 5.44 1.62 -6.82
N ASN A 359 6.57 2.32 -6.84
CA ASN A 359 6.74 3.54 -7.61
C ASN A 359 6.76 3.27 -9.12
N ARG A 360 7.35 2.15 -9.56
CA ARG A 360 7.48 1.78 -10.98
C ARG A 360 6.55 0.63 -11.33
N ASN A 361 5.67 0.86 -12.30
CA ASN A 361 4.62 -0.08 -12.67
C ASN A 361 4.60 -0.33 -14.16
N ILE A 362 4.11 -1.52 -14.53
CA ILE A 362 4.00 -1.89 -15.94
C ILE A 362 2.88 -1.08 -16.61
N ASP A 363 3.16 -0.43 -17.73
CA ASP A 363 2.14 0.30 -18.50
C ASP A 363 1.20 -0.70 -19.18
N PRO A 364 -0.09 -0.75 -18.79
CA PRO A 364 -1.03 -1.73 -19.36
C PRO A 364 -1.18 -1.59 -20.87
N ARG A 365 -1.00 -0.39 -21.44
CA ARG A 365 -1.10 -0.14 -22.89
C ARG A 365 -0.04 -0.89 -23.69
N LEU A 366 1.12 -1.12 -23.07
CA LEU A 366 2.26 -1.75 -23.73
C LEU A 366 2.30 -3.26 -23.57
N VAL A 367 1.42 -3.88 -22.76
CA VAL A 367 1.43 -5.33 -22.51
C VAL A 367 0.85 -6.14 -23.67
N GLY A 368 -0.19 -5.64 -24.33
CA GLY A 368 -0.94 -6.37 -25.37
C GLY A 368 -1.89 -7.43 -24.78
N ASP A 369 -2.56 -8.19 -25.66
CA ASP A 369 -3.64 -9.12 -25.25
C ASP A 369 -3.25 -10.61 -25.34
N ALA A 370 -2.15 -10.96 -26.04
CA ALA A 370 -1.74 -12.36 -26.25
C ALA A 370 -0.92 -12.91 -25.06
N ILE A 371 -1.28 -14.10 -24.55
CA ILE A 371 -0.74 -14.71 -23.30
C ILE A 371 0.79 -14.64 -23.20
N GLY A 372 1.51 -15.25 -24.16
CA GLY A 372 2.97 -15.31 -24.13
C GLY A 372 3.65 -13.95 -24.23
N GLU A 373 3.02 -12.97 -24.90
CA GLU A 373 3.55 -11.60 -24.95
C GLU A 373 3.36 -10.88 -23.62
N GLN A 374 2.27 -11.14 -22.89
CA GLN A 374 2.10 -10.61 -21.53
C GLN A 374 3.17 -11.19 -20.60
N TRP A 375 3.36 -12.51 -20.62
CA TRP A 375 4.37 -13.20 -19.80
C TRP A 375 5.78 -12.68 -20.03
N LYS A 376 6.18 -12.50 -21.30
CA LYS A 376 7.49 -11.90 -21.63
C LYS A 376 7.65 -10.51 -21.03
N LYS A 377 6.60 -9.67 -21.06
CA LYS A 377 6.66 -8.31 -20.52
C LYS A 377 6.60 -8.26 -19.00
N PHE A 378 6.00 -9.25 -18.34
CA PHE A 378 6.05 -9.40 -16.88
C PHE A 378 7.41 -9.88 -16.35
N ASN A 379 8.32 -10.33 -17.22
CA ASN A 379 9.70 -10.68 -16.88
C ASN A 379 10.48 -9.40 -16.48
N VAL A 380 10.33 -9.04 -15.20
CA VAL A 380 10.86 -7.79 -14.65
C VAL A 380 12.39 -7.76 -14.72
N LEU A 381 13.07 -8.89 -14.55
CA LEU A 381 14.54 -8.96 -14.62
C LEU A 381 15.09 -8.58 -16.01
N ASN A 382 14.36 -8.92 -17.09
CA ASN A 382 14.76 -8.58 -18.45
C ASN A 382 14.28 -7.22 -18.91
N HIS A 383 13.12 -6.78 -18.42
CA HIS A 383 12.39 -5.67 -19.06
C HIS A 383 12.24 -4.42 -18.21
N PHE A 384 12.65 -4.42 -16.93
CA PHE A 384 12.49 -3.26 -16.05
C PHE A 384 13.11 -1.97 -16.60
N ASN A 385 14.26 -2.05 -17.26
CA ASN A 385 14.93 -0.88 -17.85
C ASN A 385 14.45 -0.53 -19.26
N THR A 386 13.47 -1.28 -19.81
CA THR A 386 12.87 -0.98 -21.12
C THR A 386 12.15 0.37 -21.05
N PRO A 387 12.55 1.38 -21.85
CA PRO A 387 11.94 2.70 -21.81
C PRO A 387 10.42 2.63 -22.04
N GLY A 388 9.67 3.31 -21.17
CA GLY A 388 8.21 3.39 -21.25
C GLY A 388 7.43 2.16 -20.77
N LEU A 389 8.05 0.98 -20.59
CA LEU A 389 7.33 -0.22 -20.15
C LEU A 389 7.05 -0.24 -18.64
N TYR A 390 8.03 0.17 -17.82
CA TYR A 390 7.89 0.27 -16.37
C TYR A 390 8.06 1.72 -15.88
N PRO A 391 7.19 2.66 -16.30
CA PRO A 391 7.31 4.05 -15.88
C PRO A 391 6.99 4.23 -14.40
N ARG A 392 7.61 5.23 -13.79
CA ARG A 392 7.26 5.71 -12.46
C ARG A 392 5.95 6.50 -12.46
N GLY A 393 5.20 6.47 -11.35
CA GLY A 393 4.19 7.49 -11.03
C GLY A 393 2.78 7.28 -11.58
N GLN A 394 2.49 6.15 -12.23
CA GLN A 394 1.14 5.87 -12.74
C GLN A 394 0.12 5.68 -11.61
N ASP A 395 0.50 4.95 -10.56
CA ASP A 395 -0.35 4.70 -9.39
C ASP A 395 -0.53 5.99 -8.56
N ASP A 396 0.53 6.78 -8.39
CA ASP A 396 0.45 8.10 -7.74
C ASP A 396 -0.55 9.02 -8.46
N MET A 397 -0.53 9.04 -9.80
CA MET A 397 -1.47 9.84 -10.58
C MET A 397 -2.92 9.35 -10.44
N LEU A 398 -3.16 8.05 -10.26
CA LEU A 398 -4.50 7.52 -9.95
C LEU A 398 -4.95 7.95 -8.55
N ALA A 399 -4.07 7.84 -7.55
CA ALA A 399 -4.34 8.32 -6.19
C ALA A 399 -4.64 9.83 -6.19
N PHE A 400 -3.83 10.63 -6.89
CA PHE A 400 -4.03 12.06 -7.07
C PHE A 400 -5.41 12.37 -7.65
N SER A 401 -5.76 11.71 -8.76
CA SER A 401 -7.04 11.91 -9.45
C SER A 401 -8.23 11.51 -8.56
N LEU A 402 -8.10 10.44 -7.76
CA LEU A 402 -9.13 10.01 -6.83
C LEU A 402 -9.34 11.00 -5.67
N VAL A 403 -8.27 11.57 -5.13
CA VAL A 403 -8.34 12.61 -4.10
C VAL A 403 -8.99 13.88 -4.67
N ARG A 404 -8.67 14.25 -5.91
CA ARG A 404 -9.32 15.35 -6.63
C ARG A 404 -10.82 15.11 -6.84
N TYR A 405 -11.19 13.89 -7.21
CA TYR A 405 -12.59 13.45 -7.28
C TYR A 405 -13.28 13.56 -5.90
N ALA A 406 -12.60 13.20 -4.81
CA ALA A 406 -13.14 13.32 -3.45
C ALA A 406 -13.51 14.78 -3.12
N TYR A 407 -12.66 15.74 -3.47
CA TYR A 407 -12.95 17.15 -3.26
C TYR A 407 -14.05 17.70 -4.17
N ASN A 408 -13.98 17.41 -5.46
CA ASN A 408 -14.85 18.02 -6.46
C ASN A 408 -16.25 17.40 -6.50
N GLU A 409 -16.36 16.07 -6.37
CA GLU A 409 -17.62 15.34 -6.54
C GLU A 409 -18.25 14.94 -5.21
N LEU A 410 -17.43 14.52 -4.24
CA LEU A 410 -17.90 14.00 -2.96
C LEU A 410 -17.87 15.04 -1.83
N LYS A 411 -17.17 16.16 -2.02
CA LYS A 411 -16.93 17.19 -0.98
C LYS A 411 -16.36 16.58 0.31
N LEU A 412 -15.47 15.60 0.15
CA LEU A 412 -14.88 14.81 1.23
C LEU A 412 -13.46 15.34 1.53
N PRO A 413 -13.23 15.98 2.69
CA PRO A 413 -11.88 16.24 3.20
C PRO A 413 -11.04 14.97 3.31
N VAL A 414 -9.80 14.99 2.78
CA VAL A 414 -8.84 13.88 2.86
C VAL A 414 -7.56 14.30 3.59
N PHE A 415 -7.18 13.61 4.66
CA PHE A 415 -5.93 13.79 5.39
C PHE A 415 -5.02 12.59 5.14
N MET A 416 -3.86 12.82 4.53
CA MET A 416 -2.96 11.77 4.06
C MET A 416 -1.69 11.67 4.90
N THR A 417 -1.21 10.44 5.09
CA THR A 417 0.13 10.14 5.64
C THR A 417 0.80 9.09 4.76
N SER A 418 2.13 8.97 4.85
CA SER A 418 2.89 7.90 4.18
C SER A 418 2.84 6.57 4.93
N GLY A 419 2.94 5.48 4.17
CA GLY A 419 3.26 4.11 4.58
C GLY A 419 4.60 3.68 3.97
N ASN A 420 5.00 2.43 4.08
CA ASN A 420 6.30 1.99 3.55
C ASN A 420 6.29 1.76 2.03
N HIS A 421 5.15 1.45 1.42
CA HIS A 421 5.11 1.16 -0.01
C HIS A 421 5.33 2.38 -0.91
N GLU A 422 5.07 3.61 -0.42
CA GLU A 422 5.50 4.83 -1.14
C GLU A 422 7.03 4.90 -1.28
N ALA A 423 7.81 4.17 -0.47
CA ALA A 423 9.26 4.08 -0.59
C ALA A 423 9.74 2.92 -1.49
N TYR A 424 8.85 2.03 -1.96
CA TYR A 424 9.22 0.86 -2.75
C TYR A 424 9.43 1.22 -4.22
N ALA A 425 10.63 0.95 -4.74
CA ALA A 425 11.00 1.32 -6.09
C ALA A 425 10.44 0.36 -7.15
N VAL A 426 10.77 -0.93 -6.99
CA VAL A 426 10.66 -1.92 -8.06
C VAL A 426 9.55 -2.91 -7.75
N PRO A 427 8.81 -3.38 -8.75
CA PRO A 427 7.79 -4.35 -8.47
C PRO A 427 8.39 -5.76 -8.41
N TYR A 428 7.71 -6.67 -7.73
CA TYR A 428 8.03 -8.10 -7.73
C TYR A 428 6.83 -8.91 -8.23
N GLY A 429 7.04 -10.18 -8.55
CA GLY A 429 5.96 -11.09 -8.92
C GLY A 429 5.09 -11.47 -7.71
N ILE A 430 4.56 -12.69 -7.69
CA ILE A 430 3.75 -13.20 -6.56
C ILE A 430 4.60 -14.00 -5.54
N SER A 431 5.90 -14.19 -5.79
CA SER A 431 6.85 -14.87 -4.89
C SER A 431 7.35 -13.95 -3.76
N PRO A 432 7.66 -14.50 -2.56
CA PRO A 432 8.15 -13.68 -1.46
C PRO A 432 9.57 -13.16 -1.71
N ARG A 433 9.83 -11.94 -1.23
CA ARG A 433 11.19 -11.35 -1.18
C ARG A 433 12.18 -12.17 -0.35
N ILE A 434 11.68 -13.04 0.52
CA ILE A 434 12.46 -13.88 1.45
C ILE A 434 12.78 -15.28 0.89
N ASN A 435 12.50 -15.54 -0.38
CA ASN A 435 12.97 -16.79 -0.97
C ASN A 435 14.50 -16.83 -1.02
N ASP A 436 15.01 -18.02 -1.25
CA ASP A 436 16.43 -18.34 -1.32
C ASP A 436 17.26 -17.44 -2.26
N TRP A 437 16.65 -16.95 -3.33
CA TRP A 437 17.25 -16.03 -4.29
C TRP A 437 17.20 -14.58 -3.78
N GLY A 438 16.04 -14.12 -3.28
CA GLY A 438 15.82 -12.77 -2.77
C GLY A 438 16.62 -12.49 -1.49
N ALA A 439 16.78 -13.49 -0.62
CA ALA A 439 17.67 -13.43 0.53
C ALA A 439 19.13 -13.24 0.11
N ALA A 440 19.61 -14.01 -0.89
CA ALA A 440 20.94 -13.83 -1.46
C ALA A 440 21.12 -12.43 -2.06
N MET A 441 20.07 -11.88 -2.70
CA MET A 441 20.10 -10.50 -3.19
C MET A 441 20.13 -9.47 -2.08
N GLY A 442 19.33 -9.62 -1.03
CA GLY A 442 19.34 -8.72 0.12
C GLY A 442 20.71 -8.67 0.80
N VAL A 443 21.40 -9.81 0.91
CA VAL A 443 22.78 -9.88 1.43
C VAL A 443 23.75 -9.10 0.54
N LEU A 444 23.66 -9.30 -0.78
CA LEU A 444 24.50 -8.53 -1.71
C LEU A 444 24.15 -7.04 -1.63
N GLU A 445 22.90 -6.68 -1.51
CA GLU A 445 22.46 -5.28 -1.47
C GLU A 445 22.84 -4.55 -0.19
N ASP A 446 23.04 -5.26 0.92
CA ASP A 446 23.62 -4.72 2.15
C ASP A 446 25.11 -4.38 2.02
N THR A 447 25.75 -4.73 0.89
CA THR A 447 27.10 -4.28 0.56
C THR A 447 27.08 -2.90 -0.13
N THR A 448 26.20 -1.98 0.29
CA THR A 448 25.84 -0.75 -0.44
C THR A 448 27.02 0.05 -0.99
N ASP A 449 28.15 0.10 -0.27
CA ASP A 449 29.36 0.83 -0.70
C ASP A 449 30.08 0.18 -1.89
N THR A 450 29.81 -1.09 -2.15
CA THR A 450 30.44 -1.90 -3.20
C THR A 450 29.59 -1.99 -4.46
N LEU A 451 28.27 -1.75 -4.35
CA LEU A 451 27.34 -1.77 -5.47
C LEU A 451 27.22 -0.39 -6.09
N ASP A 452 27.09 -0.36 -7.41
CA ASP A 452 26.79 0.87 -8.14
C ASP A 452 25.45 1.47 -7.65
N PRO A 453 25.42 2.73 -7.17
CA PRO A 453 24.18 3.37 -6.73
C PRO A 453 23.19 3.64 -7.88
N ASP A 454 23.67 3.70 -9.13
CA ASP A 454 22.87 4.14 -10.29
C ASP A 454 22.29 2.97 -11.12
N GLY A 455 22.68 1.73 -10.81
CA GLY A 455 22.21 0.51 -11.47
C GLY A 455 21.19 -0.29 -10.66
N TRP A 456 20.37 -1.09 -11.35
CA TRP A 456 19.47 -2.08 -10.76
C TRP A 456 19.73 -3.46 -11.37
N GLY A 457 19.47 -4.52 -10.60
CA GLY A 457 19.56 -5.90 -11.08
C GLY A 457 20.92 -6.23 -11.72
N ARG A 458 20.89 -6.94 -12.85
CA ARG A 458 22.06 -7.46 -13.58
C ARG A 458 23.07 -6.41 -14.08
N GLU A 459 22.66 -5.16 -14.18
CA GLU A 459 23.50 -4.05 -14.68
C GLU A 459 24.31 -3.39 -13.56
N ARG A 460 24.03 -3.74 -12.30
CA ARG A 460 24.66 -3.16 -11.12
C ARG A 460 26.08 -3.70 -10.96
N ALA A 461 27.08 -2.85 -11.14
CA ALA A 461 28.48 -3.25 -10.96
C ALA A 461 28.79 -3.50 -9.47
N PHE A 462 29.54 -4.56 -9.18
CA PHE A 462 29.97 -4.94 -7.84
C PHE A 462 31.49 -4.80 -7.68
N ARG A 463 31.94 -4.04 -6.67
CA ARG A 463 33.35 -3.73 -6.41
C ARG A 463 33.69 -3.96 -4.93
N PRO A 464 34.01 -5.21 -4.53
CA PRO A 464 34.13 -5.61 -3.12
C PRO A 464 35.39 -5.10 -2.42
N THR A 465 36.39 -4.65 -3.16
CA THR A 465 37.69 -4.24 -2.63
C THR A 465 38.09 -2.86 -3.13
N VAL A 466 38.88 -2.15 -2.31
CA VAL A 466 39.56 -0.90 -2.67
C VAL A 466 41.05 -1.06 -2.40
N THR A 467 41.87 -0.43 -3.24
CA THR A 467 43.32 -0.35 -2.97
C THR A 467 43.59 0.81 -2.02
N VAL A 468 44.23 0.50 -0.88
CA VAL A 468 44.62 1.49 0.13
C VAL A 468 46.14 1.58 0.15
N HIS A 469 46.68 2.79 0.11
CA HIS A 469 48.12 3.00 0.19
C HIS A 469 48.55 3.14 1.65
N THR A 470 49.39 2.21 2.11
CA THR A 470 50.01 2.26 3.44
C THR A 470 51.51 2.55 3.30
N ARG A 471 52.21 2.76 4.42
CA ARG A 471 53.69 2.88 4.43
C ARG A 471 54.40 1.65 3.84
N GLY A 472 53.75 0.48 3.76
CA GLY A 472 54.28 -0.75 3.16
C GLY A 472 53.95 -0.94 1.67
N GLY A 473 53.22 -0.01 1.05
CA GLY A 473 52.74 -0.11 -0.33
C GLY A 473 51.22 -0.22 -0.45
N PRO A 474 50.70 -0.40 -1.67
CA PRO A 474 49.27 -0.63 -1.92
C PRO A 474 48.83 -2.01 -1.42
N HIS A 475 47.75 -2.04 -0.63
CA HIS A 475 47.11 -3.28 -0.18
C HIS A 475 45.60 -3.25 -0.49
N PRO A 476 44.98 -4.38 -0.88
CA PRO A 476 43.54 -4.48 -1.03
C PRO A 476 42.87 -4.49 0.36
N SER A 477 41.83 -3.68 0.54
CA SER A 477 40.94 -3.69 1.71
C SER A 477 39.53 -4.01 1.28
N SER A 478 38.83 -4.82 2.07
CA SER A 478 37.40 -5.09 1.88
C SER A 478 36.59 -3.80 2.06
N ARG A 479 35.60 -3.62 1.20
CA ARG A 479 34.54 -2.61 1.30
C ARG A 479 33.20 -3.20 1.73
N ILE A 480 33.17 -4.51 2.03
CA ILE A 480 31.97 -5.23 2.44
C ILE A 480 31.61 -4.80 3.86
N GLY A 481 30.41 -4.26 4.03
CA GLY A 481 29.90 -3.81 5.32
C GLY A 481 29.62 -4.98 6.29
N PRO A 482 29.58 -4.71 7.61
CA PRO A 482 29.33 -5.73 8.63
C PRO A 482 27.97 -6.42 8.49
N MET A 483 26.92 -5.69 8.08
CA MET A 483 25.58 -6.27 7.87
C MET A 483 25.58 -7.30 6.74
N ALA A 484 26.26 -7.02 5.63
CA ALA A 484 26.39 -7.96 4.54
C ALA A 484 27.20 -9.21 4.94
N GLU A 485 28.28 -9.05 5.71
CA GLU A 485 29.06 -10.21 6.19
C GLU A 485 28.24 -11.08 7.15
N ILE A 486 27.37 -10.49 7.95
CA ILE A 486 26.47 -11.20 8.85
C ILE A 486 25.36 -11.90 8.07
N GLY A 487 24.70 -11.17 7.16
CA GLY A 487 23.71 -11.72 6.25
C GLY A 487 24.29 -12.90 5.45
N ARG A 488 25.52 -12.77 4.95
CA ARG A 488 26.27 -13.85 4.29
C ARG A 488 26.39 -15.08 5.18
N ARG A 489 26.79 -14.94 6.45
CA ARG A 489 26.91 -16.07 7.37
C ARG A 489 25.56 -16.74 7.65
N VAL A 490 24.50 -15.95 7.82
CA VAL A 490 23.15 -16.45 8.14
C VAL A 490 22.50 -17.12 6.94
N VAL A 491 22.56 -16.51 5.75
CA VAL A 491 21.93 -17.03 4.53
C VAL A 491 22.78 -18.15 3.92
N ASN A 492 24.10 -18.10 4.03
CA ASN A 492 25.00 -19.04 3.33
C ASN A 492 25.41 -20.26 4.17
N SER A 493 25.03 -20.35 5.45
CA SER A 493 25.29 -21.55 6.27
C SER A 493 24.71 -22.83 5.64
N ASN A 494 23.74 -22.69 4.73
CA ASN A 494 23.09 -23.79 4.00
C ASN A 494 23.57 -23.95 2.53
N LYS A 495 24.37 -23.01 1.98
CA LYS A 495 24.68 -22.95 0.53
C LYS A 495 26.16 -22.87 0.15
N ASN A 496 27.07 -22.65 1.11
CA ASN A 496 28.51 -22.48 0.85
C ASN A 496 28.87 -21.36 -0.17
N LEU A 497 28.02 -20.34 -0.34
CA LEU A 497 28.27 -19.25 -1.29
C LEU A 497 29.28 -18.23 -0.74
N HIS A 498 30.23 -17.80 -1.58
CA HIS A 498 31.05 -16.61 -1.36
C HIS A 498 30.32 -15.36 -1.86
N ILE A 499 30.80 -14.17 -1.47
CA ILE A 499 30.21 -12.90 -1.91
C ILE A 499 30.30 -12.72 -3.44
N GLU A 500 31.34 -13.28 -4.07
CA GLU A 500 31.50 -13.27 -5.54
C GLU A 500 30.42 -14.12 -6.23
N ASP A 501 29.96 -15.21 -5.61
CA ASP A 501 28.88 -16.05 -6.14
C ASP A 501 27.51 -15.34 -6.06
N LEU A 502 27.34 -14.43 -5.09
CA LEU A 502 26.13 -13.60 -5.00
C LEU A 502 26.01 -12.66 -6.20
N ALA A 503 27.12 -12.12 -6.71
CA ALA A 503 27.10 -11.25 -7.90
C ALA A 503 26.63 -12.01 -9.16
N GLN A 504 27.02 -13.28 -9.28
CA GLN A 504 26.58 -14.16 -10.38
C GLN A 504 25.09 -14.51 -10.28
N THR A 505 24.50 -14.44 -9.09
CA THR A 505 23.08 -14.76 -8.85
C THR A 505 22.13 -13.78 -9.56
N TYR A 506 22.53 -12.53 -9.81
CA TYR A 506 21.76 -11.56 -10.63
C TYR A 506 21.58 -12.00 -12.10
N LYS A 507 22.41 -12.91 -12.60
CA LYS A 507 22.37 -13.39 -14.00
C LYS A 507 21.71 -14.76 -14.14
N ASN A 508 21.31 -15.39 -13.04
CA ASN A 508 20.71 -16.71 -13.03
C ASN A 508 19.17 -16.60 -13.05
N PHE A 509 18.62 -16.36 -14.24
CA PHE A 509 17.17 -16.20 -14.46
C PHE A 509 16.38 -17.46 -14.11
N ASP A 510 16.95 -18.64 -14.32
CA ASP A 510 16.28 -19.90 -14.01
C ASP A 510 16.08 -20.01 -12.50
N SER A 511 17.13 -19.79 -11.69
CA SER A 511 17.01 -19.76 -10.22
C SER A 511 16.11 -18.64 -9.70
N ALA A 512 16.08 -17.48 -10.37
CA ALA A 512 15.17 -16.39 -10.01
C ALA A 512 13.69 -16.72 -10.31
N SER A 513 13.43 -17.65 -11.23
CA SER A 513 12.09 -18.05 -11.66
C SER A 513 11.64 -19.37 -11.00
N GLN A 514 12.51 -20.00 -10.21
CA GLN A 514 12.20 -21.25 -9.54
C GLN A 514 11.11 -21.04 -8.49
N TRP A 515 10.17 -21.99 -8.48
CA TRP A 515 9.24 -22.13 -7.39
C TRP A 515 9.99 -22.39 -6.08
N HIS A 516 9.47 -21.84 -4.98
CA HIS A 516 10.05 -22.00 -3.66
C HIS A 516 9.01 -22.48 -2.65
N ASN A 517 9.45 -23.34 -1.74
CA ASN A 517 8.59 -23.93 -0.71
C ASN A 517 8.13 -22.92 0.35
N ASN A 518 8.90 -21.87 0.66
CA ASN A 518 8.36 -20.71 1.37
C ASN A 518 7.45 -19.99 0.37
N LYS A 519 6.16 -20.29 0.49
CA LYS A 519 5.16 -20.06 -0.54
C LYS A 519 4.99 -18.57 -0.77
N ALA A 520 4.75 -18.22 -2.05
CA ALA A 520 4.26 -16.94 -2.54
C ALA A 520 3.74 -16.04 -1.40
N ASN A 521 4.43 -14.92 -1.11
CA ASN A 521 4.14 -13.97 -0.02
C ASN A 521 2.70 -14.15 0.49
N GLU A 522 2.52 -14.82 1.64
CA GLU A 522 1.38 -15.72 1.93
C GLU A 522 -0.04 -15.12 1.73
N GLY A 523 -0.18 -13.82 1.49
CA GLY A 523 -1.45 -13.16 1.14
C GLY A 523 -1.61 -12.63 -0.30
N ILE A 524 -0.57 -12.43 -1.12
CA ILE A 524 -0.69 -11.58 -2.35
C ILE A 524 -1.73 -12.09 -3.35
N SER A 525 -1.74 -13.38 -3.68
CA SER A 525 -2.79 -13.87 -4.58
C SER A 525 -4.18 -13.80 -3.94
N ALA A 526 -4.29 -14.03 -2.63
CA ALA A 526 -5.53 -13.87 -1.87
C ALA A 526 -5.99 -12.40 -1.83
N ASP A 527 -5.07 -11.43 -1.70
CA ASP A 527 -5.31 -9.99 -1.75
C ASP A 527 -5.98 -9.60 -3.09
N HIS A 528 -5.64 -10.30 -4.18
CA HIS A 528 -6.26 -10.12 -5.49
C HIS A 528 -7.45 -11.06 -5.74
N ASN A 529 -7.91 -11.77 -4.70
CA ASN A 529 -8.99 -12.75 -4.73
C ASN A 529 -8.74 -13.87 -5.75
N MET A 530 -7.50 -14.37 -5.85
CA MET A 530 -7.02 -15.41 -6.76
C MET A 530 -6.39 -16.58 -6.00
N SER A 531 -6.58 -17.80 -6.48
CA SER A 531 -5.76 -18.95 -6.07
C SER A 531 -4.33 -18.80 -6.57
N ILE A 532 -3.39 -19.53 -5.99
CA ILE A 532 -1.98 -19.49 -6.42
C ILE A 532 -1.86 -19.92 -7.89
N TYR A 533 -2.63 -20.95 -8.29
CA TYR A 533 -2.66 -21.43 -9.67
C TYR A 533 -3.16 -20.37 -10.65
N GLU A 534 -4.25 -19.67 -10.33
CA GLU A 534 -4.79 -18.62 -11.20
C GLU A 534 -3.81 -17.44 -11.31
N ALA A 535 -3.18 -17.04 -10.20
CA ALA A 535 -2.25 -15.92 -10.18
C ALA A 535 -0.98 -16.25 -10.97
N THR A 536 -0.35 -17.41 -10.70
CA THR A 536 0.81 -17.88 -11.46
C THR A 536 0.49 -17.98 -12.95
N LEU A 537 -0.68 -18.51 -13.34
CA LEU A 537 -1.10 -18.58 -14.74
C LEU A 537 -1.21 -17.19 -15.41
N ALA A 538 -1.66 -16.17 -14.68
CA ALA A 538 -1.73 -14.81 -15.19
C ALA A 538 -0.34 -14.19 -15.39
N TYR A 539 0.58 -14.37 -14.43
CA TYR A 539 1.94 -13.83 -14.48
C TYR A 539 2.88 -14.60 -15.43
N GLY A 540 2.64 -15.90 -15.62
CA GLY A 540 3.48 -16.79 -16.42
C GLY A 540 4.73 -17.30 -15.69
N PRO A 541 5.65 -17.97 -16.41
CA PRO A 541 6.81 -18.65 -15.81
C PRO A 541 7.76 -17.76 -14.97
N THR A 542 7.69 -16.44 -15.11
CA THR A 542 8.52 -15.48 -14.37
C THR A 542 7.86 -14.95 -13.09
N TYR A 543 6.73 -15.53 -12.69
CA TYR A 543 5.97 -15.11 -11.51
C TYR A 543 6.79 -15.04 -10.22
N ALA A 544 7.90 -15.79 -10.14
CA ALA A 544 8.73 -15.90 -8.95
C ALA A 544 9.84 -14.83 -8.85
N GLN A 545 10.09 -14.10 -9.94
CA GLN A 545 11.19 -13.15 -10.01
C GLN A 545 10.95 -11.92 -9.12
N ALA A 546 11.98 -11.53 -8.39
CA ALA A 546 12.11 -10.23 -7.75
C ALA A 546 13.37 -9.55 -8.30
N LEU A 547 13.46 -8.22 -8.27
CA LEU A 547 14.68 -7.50 -8.69
C LEU A 547 15.68 -7.26 -7.56
N THR A 548 15.19 -7.22 -6.33
CA THR A 548 15.91 -6.73 -5.16
C THR A 548 15.36 -7.37 -3.89
N GLY A 549 16.21 -7.60 -2.90
CA GLY A 549 15.81 -7.92 -1.53
C GLY A 549 15.55 -6.65 -0.70
N ASN A 550 16.23 -5.54 -1.01
CA ASN A 550 16.17 -4.25 -0.30
C ASN A 550 15.39 -3.18 -1.12
N ASN A 551 14.07 -3.31 -1.20
CA ASN A 551 13.26 -2.43 -2.05
C ASN A 551 12.91 -1.07 -1.42
N TYR A 552 13.08 -0.90 -0.11
CA TYR A 552 12.79 0.34 0.59
C TYR A 552 13.89 1.38 0.32
N ARG A 553 13.52 2.52 -0.27
CA ARG A 553 14.40 3.67 -0.45
C ARG A 553 13.69 4.95 -0.08
N THR A 554 14.20 5.64 0.94
CA THR A 554 13.56 6.83 1.51
C THR A 554 13.45 7.98 0.51
N GLU A 555 14.32 8.06 -0.51
CA GLU A 555 14.21 9.05 -1.59
C GLU A 555 12.92 8.93 -2.42
N ASN A 556 12.29 7.74 -2.47
CA ASN A 556 11.10 7.51 -3.27
C ASN A 556 9.83 8.16 -2.71
N TYR A 557 9.84 8.67 -1.48
CA TYR A 557 8.73 9.47 -0.97
C TYR A 557 8.59 10.85 -1.63
N ASP A 558 9.52 11.23 -2.50
CA ASP A 558 9.52 12.50 -3.23
C ASP A 558 8.20 12.77 -3.99
N TRP A 559 7.62 11.80 -4.70
CA TRP A 559 6.31 11.97 -5.38
C TRP A 559 5.20 12.23 -4.37
N PHE A 560 5.10 11.41 -3.32
CA PHE A 560 4.10 11.58 -2.27
C PHE A 560 4.18 12.98 -1.65
N HIS A 561 5.38 13.38 -1.24
CA HIS A 561 5.56 14.64 -0.53
C HIS A 561 5.59 15.89 -1.42
N THR A 562 5.80 15.74 -2.72
CA THR A 562 5.75 16.84 -3.69
C THR A 562 4.34 17.07 -4.21
N LEU A 563 3.57 16.00 -4.47
CA LEU A 563 2.25 16.09 -5.11
C LEU A 563 1.09 16.20 -4.11
N PHE A 564 1.17 15.48 -2.97
CA PHE A 564 0.06 15.42 -2.02
C PHE A 564 0.28 16.37 -0.84
N THR A 565 1.41 16.24 -0.14
CA THR A 565 1.68 17.09 1.02
C THR A 565 3.16 17.19 1.38
N PRO A 566 3.74 18.39 1.56
CA PRO A 566 5.13 18.53 1.97
C PRO A 566 5.35 18.23 3.47
N LEU A 567 4.28 17.92 4.21
CA LEU A 567 4.33 17.62 5.63
C LEU A 567 4.45 16.11 5.86
N GLU A 568 5.33 15.71 6.77
CA GLU A 568 5.51 14.31 7.17
C GLU A 568 4.54 13.92 8.29
N ASP A 569 4.35 14.82 9.25
CA ASP A 569 3.40 14.70 10.36
C ASP A 569 2.64 16.02 10.51
N VAL A 570 1.37 15.97 10.91
CA VAL A 570 0.55 17.16 11.10
C VAL A 570 -0.43 17.05 12.26
N LEU A 571 -0.64 18.18 12.94
CA LEU A 571 -1.65 18.37 13.98
C LEU A 571 -2.68 19.41 13.56
N ILE A 572 -3.94 18.99 13.49
CA ILE A 572 -5.08 19.84 13.12
C ILE A 572 -6.01 19.97 14.32
N ALA A 573 -6.21 21.21 14.79
CA ALA A 573 -7.19 21.55 15.82
C ALA A 573 -8.35 22.32 15.18
N LEU A 574 -9.44 21.61 14.85
CA LEU A 574 -10.56 22.17 14.10
C LEU A 574 -11.31 23.24 14.90
N GLY A 575 -11.59 24.38 14.26
CA GLY A 575 -12.31 25.52 14.85
C GLY A 575 -11.45 26.47 15.69
N VAL A 576 -10.15 26.19 15.88
CA VAL A 576 -9.24 27.09 16.59
C VAL A 576 -8.82 28.24 15.68
N GLU A 577 -8.96 29.47 16.16
CA GLU A 577 -8.48 30.66 15.46
C GLU A 577 -6.99 30.92 15.75
N PRO A 578 -6.25 31.50 14.78
CA PRO A 578 -4.80 31.71 14.90
C PRO A 578 -4.41 32.59 16.09
N ASP A 579 -5.23 33.59 16.42
CA ASP A 579 -4.98 34.61 17.44
C ASP A 579 -5.71 34.36 18.78
N ARG A 580 -6.62 33.37 18.84
CA ARG A 580 -7.39 33.05 20.05
C ARG A 580 -7.17 31.62 20.54
N PRO A 581 -7.08 31.37 21.85
CA PRO A 581 -6.98 30.00 22.37
C PRO A 581 -8.36 29.34 22.40
N GLY A 582 -8.56 28.26 21.65
CA GLY A 582 -9.70 27.35 21.79
C GLY A 582 -11.13 27.97 21.70
N PRO A 583 -12.17 27.14 21.90
CA PRO A 583 -12.11 25.70 21.95
C PRO A 583 -12.05 25.07 20.54
N ALA A 584 -11.24 24.02 20.38
CA ALA A 584 -11.33 23.13 19.23
C ALA A 584 -12.61 22.28 19.32
N THR A 585 -13.19 21.91 18.19
CA THR A 585 -14.28 20.92 18.14
C THR A 585 -13.73 19.49 18.11
N GLN A 586 -12.57 19.31 17.47
CA GLN A 586 -11.90 18.03 17.29
C GLN A 586 -10.41 18.27 17.02
N VAL A 587 -9.56 17.37 17.50
CA VAL A 587 -8.12 17.38 17.30
C VAL A 587 -7.71 16.10 16.58
N ILE A 588 -6.95 16.24 15.48
CA ILE A 588 -6.48 15.14 14.65
C ILE A 588 -4.96 15.25 14.53
N ALA A 589 -4.25 14.21 14.94
CA ALA A 589 -2.82 14.05 14.70
C ALA A 589 -2.61 12.93 13.67
N ALA A 590 -2.11 13.28 12.50
CA ALA A 590 -1.76 12.35 11.43
C ALA A 590 -0.23 12.21 11.41
N LEU A 591 0.27 10.98 11.61
CA LEU A 591 1.69 10.69 11.79
C LEU A 591 2.16 9.75 10.68
N GLY A 592 3.21 10.15 9.96
CA GLY A 592 3.79 9.38 8.85
C GLY A 592 4.61 8.17 9.30
N TRP A 593 4.94 7.30 8.35
CA TRP A 593 5.79 6.13 8.56
C TRP A 593 7.18 6.48 9.11
N GLY A 594 7.71 7.64 8.72
CA GLY A 594 9.09 8.03 8.99
C GLY A 594 10.04 7.61 7.87
N GLN A 595 11.34 7.66 8.17
CA GLN A 595 12.42 7.65 7.18
C GLN A 595 13.15 6.30 7.05
N GLY A 596 12.61 5.21 7.61
CA GLY A 596 13.27 3.91 7.56
C GLY A 596 12.36 2.71 7.76
N GLU A 597 12.84 1.55 7.33
CA GLU A 597 12.17 0.25 7.44
C GLU A 597 13.12 -0.82 7.99
N ASN A 598 12.60 -1.69 8.85
CA ASN A 598 13.26 -2.94 9.23
C ASN A 598 12.39 -4.14 8.84
N PHE A 599 12.90 -5.02 7.98
CA PHE A 599 12.21 -6.25 7.55
C PHE A 599 13.03 -7.54 7.79
N LYS A 600 14.25 -7.41 8.36
CA LYS A 600 15.23 -8.52 8.48
C LYS A 600 15.29 -9.14 9.86
N ASN A 601 14.79 -8.49 10.90
CA ASN A 601 14.77 -9.02 12.29
C ASN A 601 16.15 -9.49 12.82
N LEU A 602 17.27 -8.94 12.33
CA LEU A 602 18.63 -9.31 12.73
C LEU A 602 19.23 -8.25 13.68
N THR A 603 19.87 -8.68 14.78
CA THR A 603 20.66 -7.81 15.66
C THR A 603 22.03 -8.43 15.97
N VAL A 604 23.03 -7.55 16.14
CA VAL A 604 24.41 -7.90 16.45
C VAL A 604 24.76 -7.41 17.85
N SER A 605 25.15 -8.32 18.74
CA SER A 605 25.75 -7.98 20.03
C SER A 605 27.10 -8.68 20.16
N GLY A 606 28.19 -7.93 19.91
CA GLY A 606 29.54 -8.50 19.83
C GLY A 606 29.70 -9.43 18.62
N VAL A 607 29.98 -10.72 18.87
CA VAL A 607 30.17 -11.76 17.83
C VAL A 607 28.93 -12.63 17.60
N ALA A 608 27.87 -12.44 18.39
CA ALA A 608 26.64 -13.23 18.32
C ALA A 608 25.58 -12.52 17.46
N VAL A 609 24.96 -13.29 16.55
CA VAL A 609 23.79 -12.87 15.78
C VAL A 609 22.55 -13.37 16.51
N THR A 610 21.63 -12.46 16.85
CA THR A 610 20.36 -12.77 17.51
C THR A 610 19.20 -12.19 16.73
N THR A 611 18.01 -12.78 16.82
CA THR A 611 16.79 -12.17 16.29
C THR A 611 16.19 -11.17 17.29
N THR A 612 15.53 -10.12 16.81
CA THR A 612 14.88 -9.12 17.69
C THR A 612 13.60 -9.64 18.34
N ASP A 613 12.98 -10.69 17.79
CA ASP A 613 11.79 -11.33 18.37
C ASP A 613 11.53 -12.77 17.85
N ARG A 614 10.31 -13.28 18.10
CA ARG A 614 9.81 -14.63 17.78
C ARG A 614 9.45 -14.88 16.32
N GLN A 615 9.48 -13.87 15.45
CA GLN A 615 9.03 -13.98 14.06
C GLN A 615 10.11 -14.49 13.08
N GLY A 616 11.28 -14.94 13.57
CA GLY A 616 12.33 -15.54 12.73
C GLY A 616 13.31 -14.52 12.14
N THR A 617 14.01 -14.84 11.05
CA THR A 617 15.03 -13.97 10.40
C THR A 617 14.47 -13.09 9.29
N GLY A 618 13.15 -13.04 9.10
CA GLY A 618 12.46 -12.14 8.19
C GLY A 618 11.10 -11.80 8.79
N ILE A 619 10.69 -10.54 8.72
CA ILE A 619 9.49 -10.01 9.40
C ILE A 619 8.66 -9.15 8.47
N LEU A 620 7.40 -8.90 8.86
CA LEU A 620 6.64 -7.79 8.29
C LEU A 620 7.43 -6.48 8.49
N PRO A 621 7.50 -5.61 7.46
CA PRO A 621 8.17 -4.32 7.53
C PRO A 621 7.79 -3.50 8.77
N ARG A 622 8.77 -2.93 9.49
CA ARG A 622 8.52 -2.08 10.66
C ARG A 622 9.06 -0.68 10.46
N ALA A 623 8.31 0.29 10.97
CA ALA A 623 8.66 1.70 10.99
C ALA A 623 9.72 1.96 12.08
N THR A 624 10.97 2.09 11.67
CA THR A 624 12.11 2.33 12.59
C THR A 624 12.02 3.68 13.32
N GLN A 625 11.12 4.56 12.86
CA GLN A 625 10.89 5.90 13.40
C GLN A 625 9.44 6.13 13.85
N SER A 626 8.68 5.06 14.11
CA SER A 626 7.36 5.16 14.73
C SER A 626 7.42 5.91 16.06
N PHE A 627 6.53 6.85 16.33
CA PHE A 627 6.58 7.71 17.52
C PHE A 627 7.96 8.34 17.74
N SER A 628 8.52 8.93 16.69
CA SER A 628 9.76 9.71 16.79
C SER A 628 9.66 10.82 17.85
N THR A 629 10.80 11.37 18.28
CA THR A 629 10.79 12.50 19.23
C THR A 629 9.92 13.67 18.75
N ARG A 630 9.88 13.93 17.43
CA ARG A 630 9.04 14.98 16.82
C ARG A 630 7.56 14.63 16.88
N GLN A 631 7.20 13.39 16.55
CA GLN A 631 5.83 12.89 16.67
C GLN A 631 5.33 12.96 18.12
N LEU A 632 6.16 12.61 19.11
CA LEU A 632 5.81 12.75 20.53
C LEU A 632 5.64 14.21 20.96
N GLN A 633 6.36 15.15 20.34
CA GLN A 633 6.17 16.59 20.59
C GLN A 633 4.83 17.09 20.01
N LEU A 634 4.47 16.67 18.79
CA LEU A 634 3.17 16.94 18.18
C LEU A 634 2.02 16.38 19.05
N LEU A 635 2.13 15.13 19.50
CA LEU A 635 1.14 14.53 20.39
C LEU A 635 1.02 15.30 21.71
N GLY A 636 2.13 15.78 22.27
CA GLY A 636 2.11 16.65 23.46
C GLY A 636 1.31 17.94 23.24
N GLN A 637 1.48 18.59 22.08
CA GLN A 637 0.68 19.75 21.70
C GLN A 637 -0.80 19.39 21.48
N ALA A 638 -1.09 18.20 20.94
CA ALA A 638 -2.45 17.70 20.79
C ALA A 638 -3.18 17.55 22.14
N GLN A 639 -2.48 17.06 23.18
CA GLN A 639 -3.03 17.00 24.54
C GLN A 639 -3.37 18.40 25.08
N ASN A 640 -2.55 19.40 24.77
CA ASN A 640 -2.79 20.78 25.19
C ASN A 640 -4.06 21.34 24.53
N HIS A 641 -4.26 21.13 23.23
CA HIS A 641 -5.51 21.53 22.55
C HIS A 641 -6.74 20.82 23.12
N LYS A 642 -6.65 19.51 23.37
CA LYS A 642 -7.75 18.75 23.98
C LYS A 642 -8.08 19.24 25.39
N ARG A 643 -7.06 19.49 26.22
CA ARG A 643 -7.23 20.02 27.58
C ARG A 643 -7.90 21.39 27.57
N ALA A 644 -7.51 22.26 26.65
CA ALA A 644 -8.08 23.59 26.49
C ALA A 644 -9.49 23.60 25.89
N SER A 645 -9.99 22.45 25.41
CA SER A 645 -11.24 22.33 24.66
C SER A 645 -12.18 21.30 25.30
N PRO A 646 -13.01 21.71 26.28
CA PRO A 646 -14.03 20.84 26.87
C PRO A 646 -14.96 20.28 25.78
N GLY A 647 -15.14 18.96 25.75
CA GLY A 647 -15.97 18.27 24.74
C GLY A 647 -15.24 17.90 23.45
N ALA A 648 -14.03 18.43 23.18
CA ALA A 648 -13.24 18.01 22.04
C ALA A 648 -12.73 16.57 22.18
N SER A 649 -12.55 15.90 21.06
CA SER A 649 -11.92 14.60 20.98
C SER A 649 -10.53 14.70 20.36
N LEU A 650 -9.66 13.73 20.67
CA LEU A 650 -8.33 13.57 20.09
C LEU A 650 -8.22 12.25 19.34
N THR A 651 -7.94 12.35 18.05
CA THR A 651 -7.66 11.20 17.18
C THR A 651 -6.19 11.17 16.80
N VAL A 652 -5.58 10.00 16.86
CA VAL A 652 -4.28 9.71 16.24
C VAL A 652 -4.49 8.78 15.07
N ALA A 653 -3.90 9.08 13.93
CA ALA A 653 -3.92 8.23 12.74
C ALA A 653 -2.48 7.94 12.30
N THR A 654 -2.16 6.66 12.18
CA THR A 654 -0.84 6.16 11.76
C THR A 654 -1.03 5.12 10.67
N HIS A 655 -0.03 4.89 9.82
CA HIS A 655 0.00 3.66 9.03
C HIS A 655 0.51 2.49 9.89
N PHE A 656 1.59 2.70 10.65
CA PHE A 656 2.15 1.68 11.53
C PHE A 656 1.19 1.28 12.66
N THR A 657 1.21 0.00 13.03
CA THR A 657 0.30 -0.58 14.02
C THR A 657 1.01 -1.03 15.29
N ILE A 658 0.36 -0.83 16.45
CA ILE A 658 0.86 -1.29 17.76
C ILE A 658 0.25 -2.66 18.10
N ILE A 659 -1.07 -2.78 18.02
CA ILE A 659 -1.80 -3.98 18.42
C ILE A 659 -2.34 -4.64 17.15
N ASN A 660 -1.82 -5.82 16.85
CA ASN A 660 -2.32 -6.67 15.79
C ASN A 660 -2.08 -8.12 16.18
N TYR A 661 -3.11 -8.94 16.07
CA TYR A 661 -3.00 -10.37 16.34
C TYR A 661 -2.41 -11.06 15.12
N ASP A 662 -1.41 -11.90 15.36
CA ASP A 662 -0.86 -12.80 14.35
C ASP A 662 -1.93 -13.73 13.79
N GLU A 663 -1.68 -14.31 12.62
CA GLU A 663 -2.59 -15.21 11.90
C GLU A 663 -3.16 -16.34 12.80
N PRO A 664 -2.35 -17.05 13.61
CA PRO A 664 -2.87 -18.17 14.41
C PRO A 664 -3.68 -17.74 15.64
N LEU A 665 -3.67 -16.46 16.02
CA LEU A 665 -4.30 -15.99 17.25
C LEU A 665 -5.71 -15.45 16.95
N PRO A 666 -6.80 -16.14 17.34
CA PRO A 666 -8.17 -15.69 17.09
C PRO A 666 -8.59 -14.55 18.03
N TYR A 667 -9.63 -13.79 17.68
CA TYR A 667 -10.21 -12.78 18.59
C TYR A 667 -10.90 -13.39 19.82
N SER A 668 -11.31 -14.65 19.75
CA SER A 668 -11.82 -15.42 20.89
C SER A 668 -10.75 -15.77 21.94
N THR A 669 -9.46 -15.47 21.67
CA THR A 669 -8.34 -15.71 22.60
C THR A 669 -8.61 -15.11 23.97
N ALA A 670 -8.36 -15.90 25.02
CA ALA A 670 -8.53 -15.44 26.39
C ALA A 670 -7.56 -14.27 26.71
N PRO A 671 -7.99 -13.22 27.44
CA PRO A 671 -7.13 -12.08 27.77
C PRO A 671 -5.82 -12.45 28.49
N ALA A 672 -5.78 -13.59 29.19
CA ALA A 672 -4.57 -14.07 29.83
C ALA A 672 -3.44 -14.45 28.85
N GLN A 673 -3.80 -14.78 27.62
CA GLN A 673 -2.91 -15.16 26.52
C GLN A 673 -2.62 -13.98 25.57
N ALA A 674 -3.45 -12.93 25.60
CA ALA A 674 -3.31 -11.75 24.75
C ALA A 674 -2.60 -10.58 25.48
N ARG A 675 -1.28 -10.72 25.69
CA ARG A 675 -0.47 -9.75 26.44
C ARG A 675 0.85 -9.42 25.74
N PHE A 676 1.31 -8.19 25.85
CA PHE A 676 2.64 -7.77 25.40
C PHE A 676 3.23 -6.68 26.29
N VAL A 677 4.56 -6.51 26.24
CA VAL A 677 5.27 -5.44 26.97
C VAL A 677 5.56 -4.32 25.98
N PRO A 678 4.98 -3.12 26.15
CA PRO A 678 5.33 -2.00 25.30
C PRO A 678 6.80 -1.61 25.53
N SER A 679 7.54 -1.33 24.46
CA SER A 679 8.98 -1.04 24.52
C SER A 679 9.33 0.26 23.80
N SER A 680 10.42 0.88 24.25
CA SER A 680 11.08 2.01 23.57
C SER A 680 12.06 1.55 22.48
N SER A 681 12.30 0.25 22.31
CA SER A 681 13.31 -0.31 21.41
C SER A 681 12.82 -1.59 20.74
N PRO A 682 13.30 -1.90 19.52
CA PRO A 682 12.99 -3.17 18.85
C PRO A 682 13.37 -4.42 19.66
N LEU A 683 14.36 -4.29 20.55
CA LEU A 683 14.90 -5.40 21.34
C LEU A 683 13.98 -5.85 22.48
N GLY A 684 12.99 -5.05 22.86
CA GLY A 684 12.16 -5.33 24.03
C GLY A 684 12.96 -5.30 25.34
N ALA A 685 12.78 -6.34 26.17
CA ALA A 685 13.51 -6.53 27.42
C ALA A 685 14.26 -7.87 27.41
N PRO A 686 15.33 -8.00 26.59
CA PRO A 686 15.97 -9.28 26.29
C PRO A 686 16.62 -9.91 27.53
N LEU A 687 17.13 -9.10 28.45
CA LEU A 687 17.66 -9.55 29.75
C LEU A 687 16.61 -10.20 30.67
N ARG A 688 15.32 -10.08 30.34
CA ARG A 688 14.19 -10.72 31.02
C ARG A 688 13.53 -11.80 30.17
N GLY A 689 14.12 -12.16 29.03
CA GLY A 689 13.57 -13.14 28.09
C GLY A 689 12.28 -12.70 27.40
N GLN A 690 11.99 -11.40 27.37
CA GLN A 690 10.76 -10.84 26.81
C GLN A 690 11.08 -10.07 25.52
N PRO A 691 10.71 -10.61 24.34
CA PRO A 691 10.92 -9.93 23.07
C PRO A 691 10.06 -8.66 22.97
N GLY A 692 10.48 -7.69 22.16
CA GLY A 692 9.71 -6.46 21.92
C GLY A 692 8.37 -6.72 21.21
N PHE A 693 8.30 -7.81 20.44
CA PHE A 693 7.13 -8.19 19.65
C PHE A 693 6.77 -9.67 19.87
N ASN A 694 5.47 -9.94 19.86
CA ASN A 694 4.89 -11.27 19.97
C ASN A 694 3.59 -11.36 19.14
N GLN A 695 2.82 -12.43 19.31
CA GLN A 695 1.60 -12.69 18.51
C GLN A 695 0.44 -11.71 18.73
N VAL A 696 0.55 -10.75 19.66
CA VAL A 696 -0.48 -9.77 20.04
C VAL A 696 -0.14 -8.37 19.54
N ASN A 697 1.15 -8.12 19.37
CA ASN A 697 1.70 -6.90 18.81
C ASN A 697 2.62 -7.25 17.63
N THR A 698 2.15 -8.04 16.67
CA THR A 698 2.86 -8.25 15.39
C THR A 698 2.91 -6.99 14.52
N GLY A 699 2.45 -5.87 15.06
CA GLY A 699 2.42 -4.59 14.40
C GLY A 699 3.82 -4.06 14.05
N THR A 700 3.80 -2.91 13.40
CA THR A 700 4.93 -2.32 12.69
C THR A 700 5.53 -1.12 13.41
N CYS A 701 5.10 -0.85 14.63
CA CYS A 701 5.62 0.21 15.49
C CYS A 701 6.91 -0.23 16.19
N GLU A 702 8.09 0.23 15.75
CA GLU A 702 9.36 -0.28 16.26
C GLU A 702 9.82 0.32 17.60
N ILE A 703 9.53 1.60 17.84
CA ILE A 703 10.07 2.35 19.00
C ILE A 703 8.98 3.13 19.76
N ASN A 704 9.31 3.51 21.01
CA ASN A 704 8.55 4.39 21.90
C ASN A 704 7.08 3.98 22.19
N GLN A 705 6.76 2.69 22.11
CA GLN A 705 5.42 2.21 22.50
C GLN A 705 5.15 2.46 23.99
N ASP A 706 6.16 2.30 24.84
CA ASP A 706 6.10 2.58 26.28
C ASP A 706 5.71 4.04 26.56
N ALA A 707 6.44 4.98 25.96
CA ALA A 707 6.16 6.41 26.08
C ALA A 707 4.77 6.75 25.55
N TYR A 708 4.31 6.09 24.48
CA TYR A 708 2.97 6.29 23.96
C TYR A 708 1.89 5.86 24.97
N PHE A 709 1.99 4.63 25.48
CA PHE A 709 1.05 4.07 26.44
C PHE A 709 1.04 4.81 27.78
N GLU A 710 2.19 5.28 28.26
CA GLU A 710 2.27 5.98 29.54
C GLU A 710 1.70 7.40 29.47
N ARG A 711 1.92 8.12 28.36
CA ARG A 711 1.64 9.55 28.26
C ARG A 711 0.34 9.90 27.54
N PHE A 712 -0.12 9.05 26.63
CA PHE A 712 -1.23 9.38 25.71
C PHE A 712 -2.41 8.42 25.77
N VAL A 713 -2.26 7.25 26.39
CA VAL A 713 -3.31 6.22 26.43
C VAL A 713 -4.00 6.18 27.80
N ASN A 714 -5.32 6.29 27.82
CA ASN A 714 -6.14 6.20 29.03
C ASN A 714 -6.87 4.85 29.09
N VAL A 715 -6.43 4.01 30.02
CA VAL A 715 -6.91 2.64 30.23
C VAL A 715 -6.87 2.27 31.71
N GLU A 716 -7.55 1.18 32.09
CA GLU A 716 -7.49 0.63 33.44
C GLU A 716 -6.06 0.27 33.87
N GLY A 717 -5.78 0.39 35.17
CA GLY A 717 -4.48 0.06 35.75
C GLY A 717 -3.37 1.10 35.45
N GLY A 718 -3.74 2.30 34.97
CA GLY A 718 -2.84 3.45 34.82
C GLY A 718 -2.22 3.91 36.15
N ASN A 719 -1.09 4.62 36.08
CA ASN A 719 -0.42 5.20 37.25
C ASN A 719 -0.92 6.64 37.50
N ALA A 720 -0.60 7.22 38.66
CA ALA A 720 -1.01 8.58 39.07
C ALA A 720 -0.52 9.74 38.17
N GLY A 721 0.26 9.45 37.12
CA GLY A 721 0.70 10.43 36.10
C GLY A 721 0.35 10.03 34.65
N SER A 722 -0.50 9.01 34.47
CA SER A 722 -0.95 8.57 33.15
C SER A 722 -1.97 9.53 32.53
N ALA A 723 -2.22 9.38 31.23
CA ALA A 723 -3.18 10.21 30.51
C ALA A 723 -4.58 10.13 31.14
N THR A 724 -5.23 11.29 31.29
CA THR A 724 -6.60 11.40 31.79
C THR A 724 -7.59 11.47 30.63
N PRO A 725 -8.91 11.29 30.84
CA PRO A 725 -9.92 11.53 29.81
C PRO A 725 -9.79 12.86 29.05
N GLU A 726 -9.28 13.91 29.70
CA GLU A 726 -9.11 15.26 29.15
C GLU A 726 -7.84 15.43 28.32
N THR A 727 -6.89 14.51 28.41
CA THR A 727 -5.57 14.62 27.79
C THR A 727 -5.21 13.41 26.91
N ALA A 728 -5.89 12.28 27.09
CA ALA A 728 -5.61 11.07 26.34
C ALA A 728 -6.09 11.13 24.90
N VAL A 729 -5.54 10.25 24.08
CA VAL A 729 -6.08 9.90 22.77
C VAL A 729 -7.39 9.14 22.99
N ASP A 730 -8.46 9.56 22.31
CA ASP A 730 -9.74 8.84 22.36
C ASP A 730 -9.73 7.66 21.38
N TRP A 731 -9.23 7.90 20.16
CA TRP A 731 -9.18 6.91 19.09
C TRP A 731 -7.82 6.92 18.41
N HIS A 732 -7.20 5.74 18.32
CA HIS A 732 -6.02 5.48 17.52
C HIS A 732 -6.45 4.66 16.31
N PHE A 733 -6.37 5.23 15.11
CA PHE A 733 -6.51 4.51 13.84
C PHE A 733 -5.16 4.05 13.31
N SER A 734 -5.09 2.79 12.85
CA SER A 734 -3.88 2.24 12.21
C SER A 734 -4.17 1.22 11.09
N GLY A 735 -3.17 0.94 10.25
CA GLY A 735 -3.23 0.03 9.09
C GLY A 735 -2.20 -1.11 9.16
N HIS A 736 -1.58 -1.48 8.05
CA HIS A 736 -0.50 -2.49 7.91
C HIS A 736 -0.85 -3.91 8.38
N SER A 737 -2.12 -4.24 8.55
CA SER A 737 -2.53 -5.51 9.18
C SER A 737 -3.36 -6.39 8.25
N HIS A 738 -4.12 -5.77 7.35
CA HIS A 738 -5.20 -6.38 6.57
C HIS A 738 -6.32 -7.02 7.44
N ARG A 739 -6.20 -6.98 8.78
CA ARG A 739 -7.14 -7.54 9.75
C ARG A 739 -7.81 -6.44 10.57
N SER A 740 -9.10 -6.22 10.30
CA SER A 740 -9.91 -5.22 10.99
C SER A 740 -10.21 -5.60 12.43
N GLY A 741 -10.03 -4.65 13.36
CA GLY A 741 -10.38 -4.87 14.76
C GLY A 741 -10.51 -3.59 15.57
N VAL A 742 -11.44 -3.59 16.52
CA VAL A 742 -11.54 -2.60 17.59
C VAL A 742 -11.10 -3.25 18.90
N TYR A 743 -9.99 -2.78 19.45
CA TYR A 743 -9.35 -3.34 20.63
C TYR A 743 -9.54 -2.46 21.86
N SER A 744 -9.82 -3.11 22.98
CA SER A 744 -9.75 -2.53 24.32
C SER A 744 -8.60 -3.18 25.09
N VAL A 745 -7.87 -2.36 25.84
CA VAL A 745 -6.72 -2.82 26.61
C VAL A 745 -6.75 -2.30 28.04
N ALA A 746 -5.97 -2.94 28.90
CA ALA A 746 -5.72 -2.55 30.27
C ALA A 746 -4.27 -2.83 30.64
N TRP A 747 -3.71 -2.05 31.56
CA TRP A 747 -2.48 -2.41 32.24
C TRP A 747 -2.73 -3.59 33.17
N CYS A 748 -1.84 -4.57 33.16
CA CYS A 748 -1.83 -5.65 34.12
C CYS A 748 -0.41 -5.92 34.62
N GLN A 749 -0.32 -6.50 35.80
CA GLN A 749 0.94 -6.98 36.36
C GLN A 749 0.71 -8.37 36.96
N PRO A 750 1.01 -9.44 36.21
CA PRO A 750 0.91 -10.81 36.72
C PRO A 750 1.83 -11.01 37.92
N SER A 751 1.50 -11.97 38.78
CA SER A 751 2.33 -12.36 39.93
C SER A 751 3.77 -12.78 39.55
N SER A 752 3.98 -13.13 38.29
CA SER A 752 5.23 -13.64 37.74
C SER A 752 6.18 -12.58 37.13
N GLY A 753 5.84 -11.29 37.04
CA GLY A 753 6.75 -10.36 36.36
C GLY A 753 6.35 -8.90 36.13
N ALA A 754 6.85 -8.36 35.01
CA ALA A 754 6.78 -6.96 34.61
C ALA A 754 5.35 -6.47 34.33
N ARG A 755 5.14 -5.15 34.38
CA ARG A 755 3.89 -4.49 33.99
C ARG A 755 3.72 -4.58 32.47
N MET A 756 2.53 -4.95 32.01
CA MET A 756 2.26 -5.28 30.60
C MET A 756 0.92 -4.70 30.14
N ILE A 757 0.74 -4.62 28.83
CA ILE A 757 -0.56 -4.36 28.22
C ILE A 757 -1.27 -5.69 27.96
N GLN A 758 -2.50 -5.79 28.42
CA GLN A 758 -3.41 -6.90 28.16
C GLN A 758 -4.53 -6.43 27.25
N VAL A 759 -4.78 -7.15 26.16
CA VAL A 759 -5.96 -6.95 25.34
C VAL A 759 -7.15 -7.61 26.04
N THR A 760 -8.12 -6.80 26.47
CA THR A 760 -9.27 -7.25 27.24
C THR A 760 -10.47 -7.60 26.36
N ASN A 761 -10.52 -7.02 25.15
CA ASN A 761 -11.56 -7.30 24.16
C ASN A 761 -11.05 -6.96 22.75
N ALA A 762 -11.39 -7.79 21.76
CA ALA A 762 -11.16 -7.57 20.34
C ALA A 762 -12.43 -7.94 19.55
N VAL A 763 -12.88 -7.06 18.64
CA VAL A 763 -14.10 -7.27 17.84
C VAL A 763 -13.89 -6.74 16.43
N ASP A 764 -14.36 -7.48 15.43
CA ASP A 764 -14.52 -6.98 14.05
C ASP A 764 -15.87 -6.22 13.94
N PRO A 765 -15.85 -4.90 13.67
CA PRO A 765 -17.06 -4.07 13.59
C PRO A 765 -17.92 -4.34 12.35
N GLY A 766 -17.48 -5.21 11.42
CA GLY A 766 -18.23 -5.59 10.22
C GLY A 766 -18.95 -6.94 10.29
N ILE A 767 -18.55 -7.85 11.20
CA ILE A 767 -19.19 -9.17 11.32
C ILE A 767 -20.26 -9.17 12.40
N ARG A 768 -19.95 -8.58 13.56
CA ARG A 768 -20.96 -8.46 14.61
C ARG A 768 -21.93 -7.38 14.17
N SER A 769 -23.19 -7.75 13.93
CA SER A 769 -24.30 -6.88 13.55
C SER A 769 -24.62 -5.76 14.56
N GLU A 770 -23.85 -5.69 15.65
CA GLU A 770 -23.92 -4.66 16.67
C GLU A 770 -22.87 -3.60 16.36
N THR A 771 -23.34 -2.38 16.11
CA THR A 771 -22.50 -1.20 16.10
C THR A 771 -21.61 -1.15 17.34
N VAL A 772 -20.28 -1.14 17.16
CA VAL A 772 -19.36 -1.04 18.30
C VAL A 772 -19.45 0.39 18.84
N LYS A 773 -19.91 0.53 20.09
CA LYS A 773 -20.01 1.84 20.74
C LYS A 773 -18.84 2.08 21.67
N ALA A 774 -18.05 3.10 21.37
CA ALA A 774 -16.91 3.57 22.14
C ALA A 774 -17.06 5.06 22.46
N PRO A 775 -17.61 5.42 23.64
CA PRO A 775 -17.77 6.82 24.02
C PRO A 775 -16.41 7.54 24.07
N ALA A 776 -16.35 8.74 23.49
CA ALA A 776 -15.21 9.64 23.63
C ALA A 776 -14.95 9.96 25.11
N ARG A 777 -13.70 10.31 25.45
CA ARG A 777 -13.29 10.77 26.78
C ARG A 777 -13.66 9.79 27.90
N GLN A 778 -13.66 8.49 27.62
CA GLN A 778 -13.74 7.45 28.64
C GLN A 778 -12.46 6.64 28.72
N ARG A 779 -12.04 6.06 27.58
CA ARG A 779 -10.83 5.26 27.42
C ARG A 779 -10.38 5.31 25.97
N THR A 780 -9.09 5.14 25.74
CA THR A 780 -8.54 5.01 24.40
C THR A 780 -9.05 3.72 23.73
N ARG A 781 -9.35 3.79 22.43
CA ARG A 781 -9.60 2.64 21.58
C ARG A 781 -8.56 2.56 20.49
N PHE A 782 -8.06 1.34 20.25
CA PHE A 782 -7.21 1.04 19.11
C PHE A 782 -8.08 0.44 18.02
N ILE A 783 -8.07 1.07 16.86
CA ILE A 783 -8.91 0.75 15.71
C ILE A 783 -7.96 0.44 14.56
N VAL A 784 -7.87 -0.84 14.22
CA VAL A 784 -7.13 -1.28 13.04
C VAL A 784 -8.13 -1.41 11.90
N SER A 785 -7.93 -0.65 10.83
CA SER A 785 -8.74 -0.80 9.62
C SER A 785 -8.26 -2.00 8.83
N SER A 786 -9.17 -2.63 8.07
CA SER A 786 -8.78 -3.63 7.07
C SER A 786 -8.19 -2.93 5.84
N SER A 787 -7.85 -3.73 4.83
CA SER A 787 -7.34 -3.25 3.56
C SER A 787 -8.43 -2.53 2.74
N GLY A 788 -8.14 -1.31 2.30
CA GLY A 788 -9.08 -0.47 1.56
C GLY A 788 -9.08 -0.69 0.03
N GLY A 789 -8.29 -1.62 -0.49
CA GLY A 789 -8.26 -1.96 -1.92
C GLY A 789 -8.26 -3.46 -2.16
N PRO A 790 -7.23 -4.18 -1.71
CA PRO A 790 -7.21 -5.64 -1.72
C PRO A 790 -8.20 -6.33 -0.76
N VAL A 791 -8.36 -7.64 -0.94
CA VAL A 791 -9.10 -8.52 -0.02
C VAL A 791 -8.36 -8.61 1.31
N GLY A 792 -9.06 -8.31 2.40
CA GLY A 792 -8.53 -8.43 3.76
C GLY A 792 -8.60 -9.85 4.31
N LYS A 793 -8.14 -10.02 5.55
CA LYS A 793 -8.17 -11.30 6.29
C LYS A 793 -8.75 -11.14 7.69
N GLN A 794 -9.25 -12.23 8.27
CA GLN A 794 -9.75 -12.28 9.64
C GLN A 794 -9.54 -13.66 10.25
N ASN A 795 -9.48 -13.70 11.58
CA ASN A 795 -9.57 -14.91 12.38
C ASN A 795 -10.36 -14.57 13.65
N LEU A 796 -11.66 -14.88 13.67
CA LEU A 796 -12.50 -14.60 14.84
C LEU A 796 -12.37 -15.68 15.91
N ASP A 797 -12.44 -16.94 15.49
CA ASP A 797 -12.51 -18.14 16.33
C ASP A 797 -11.98 -19.37 15.58
N ASN A 798 -10.84 -19.22 14.90
CA ASN A 798 -10.17 -20.27 14.10
C ASN A 798 -11.06 -20.84 12.98
N GLU A 799 -11.97 -20.04 12.45
CA GLU A 799 -12.71 -20.39 11.25
C GLU A 799 -11.78 -20.39 10.03
N LEU A 800 -11.98 -21.37 9.14
CA LEU A 800 -11.09 -21.65 7.99
C LEU A 800 -9.59 -21.74 8.40
N ASP A 801 -9.32 -22.23 9.61
CA ASP A 801 -7.97 -22.32 10.19
C ASP A 801 -7.16 -21.01 10.09
N GLY A 802 -7.83 -19.86 10.22
CA GLY A 802 -7.22 -18.53 10.18
C GLY A 802 -7.23 -17.84 8.80
N TRP A 803 -7.76 -18.49 7.76
CA TRP A 803 -7.80 -17.98 6.37
C TRP A 803 -9.15 -17.37 5.97
N THR A 804 -9.88 -16.78 6.91
CA THR A 804 -11.15 -16.12 6.62
C THR A 804 -10.91 -14.82 5.85
N LEU A 805 -11.18 -14.83 4.55
CA LEU A 805 -11.02 -13.64 3.72
C LEU A 805 -12.17 -12.65 3.92
N ARG A 806 -11.86 -11.35 3.84
CA ARG A 806 -12.78 -10.24 4.06
C ARG A 806 -12.80 -9.30 2.86
N PRO A 807 -13.96 -8.72 2.49
CA PRO A 807 -14.00 -7.78 1.38
C PRO A 807 -13.18 -6.51 1.67
N PRO A 808 -12.68 -5.82 0.63
CA PRO A 808 -12.02 -4.52 0.80
C PRO A 808 -12.91 -3.56 1.59
N SER A 809 -12.36 -2.89 2.60
CA SER A 809 -13.14 -2.12 3.54
C SER A 809 -12.37 -1.04 4.30
N GLY A 810 -13.11 -0.04 4.77
CA GLY A 810 -12.64 1.00 5.69
C GLY A 810 -13.46 1.07 6.96
N THR A 811 -12.96 1.79 7.95
CA THR A 811 -13.68 2.01 9.22
C THR A 811 -14.34 3.39 9.21
N LEU A 812 -15.57 3.49 9.72
CA LEU A 812 -16.26 4.75 9.93
C LEU A 812 -16.58 4.92 11.42
N LEU A 813 -16.15 6.05 11.98
CA LEU A 813 -16.44 6.48 13.34
C LEU A 813 -17.32 7.73 13.31
N ASP A 814 -18.36 7.74 14.14
CA ASP A 814 -19.06 8.96 14.55
C ASP A 814 -18.57 9.38 15.94
N PRO A 815 -17.70 10.40 16.04
CA PRO A 815 -17.16 10.89 17.31
C PRO A 815 -18.22 11.37 18.31
N ALA A 816 -19.38 11.84 17.83
CA ALA A 816 -20.41 12.39 18.68
C ALA A 816 -21.17 11.29 19.44
N THR A 817 -21.40 10.14 18.79
CA THR A 817 -22.11 9.00 19.39
C THR A 817 -21.17 7.90 19.88
N GLY A 818 -19.92 7.90 19.43
CA GLY A 818 -18.93 6.85 19.65
C GLY A 818 -19.17 5.60 18.79
N VAL A 819 -20.05 5.67 17.80
CA VAL A 819 -20.42 4.54 16.93
C VAL A 819 -19.30 4.25 15.95
N ILE A 820 -18.84 3.00 15.90
CA ILE A 820 -17.85 2.48 14.95
C ILE A 820 -18.51 1.41 14.09
N THR A 821 -18.40 1.56 12.76
CA THR A 821 -18.89 0.63 11.76
C THR A 821 -17.85 0.39 10.67
N GLN A 822 -18.06 -0.63 9.84
CA GLN A 822 -17.24 -0.90 8.66
C GLN A 822 -18.00 -0.55 7.39
N VAL A 823 -17.31 0.08 6.43
CA VAL A 823 -17.78 0.31 5.07
C VAL A 823 -17.05 -0.65 4.15
N MET A 824 -17.78 -1.52 3.44
CA MET A 824 -17.18 -2.60 2.63
C MET A 824 -17.58 -2.49 1.17
N THR A 825 -16.77 -3.08 0.27
CA THR A 825 -17.15 -3.33 -1.13
C THR A 825 -17.39 -4.82 -1.35
N GLN A 826 -18.43 -5.20 -2.08
CA GLN A 826 -18.83 -6.62 -2.22
C GLN A 826 -19.30 -6.94 -3.65
N ARG A 827 -18.77 -6.21 -4.64
CA ARG A 827 -19.15 -6.41 -6.04
C ARG A 827 -18.46 -7.66 -6.58
N SER A 828 -19.16 -8.42 -7.43
CA SER A 828 -18.61 -9.59 -8.12
C SER A 828 -18.96 -9.54 -9.61
N ARG A 829 -18.40 -10.46 -10.41
CA ARG A 829 -18.59 -10.52 -11.87
C ARG A 829 -20.06 -10.57 -12.31
N ARG A 830 -20.96 -11.03 -11.43
CA ARG A 830 -22.41 -11.08 -11.69
C ARG A 830 -23.10 -9.73 -11.51
N SER A 831 -22.42 -8.73 -10.96
CA SER A 831 -22.94 -7.39 -10.71
C SER A 831 -22.43 -6.39 -11.77
N ALA A 832 -23.38 -5.73 -12.45
CA ALA A 832 -23.15 -4.49 -13.22
C ALA A 832 -22.33 -4.53 -14.52
N GLY A 833 -22.08 -5.70 -15.14
CA GLY A 833 -21.51 -5.77 -16.50
C GLY A 833 -20.01 -5.45 -16.62
N ALA A 834 -19.32 -5.23 -15.49
CA ALA A 834 -17.86 -5.07 -15.40
C ALA A 834 -17.24 -6.26 -14.64
N PRO A 835 -16.01 -6.72 -14.97
CA PRO A 835 -15.38 -7.87 -14.33
C PRO A 835 -14.79 -7.49 -12.96
N LEU A 836 -15.65 -7.17 -12.00
CA LEU A 836 -15.27 -6.84 -10.62
C LEU A 836 -15.19 -8.12 -9.77
N ASN A 837 -14.24 -8.21 -8.85
CA ASN A 837 -14.06 -9.41 -8.01
C ASN A 837 -13.70 -9.08 -6.55
N GLU A 838 -14.45 -8.16 -5.95
CA GLU A 838 -14.24 -7.68 -4.56
C GLU A 838 -14.84 -8.60 -3.50
N LYS A 839 -15.85 -9.40 -3.87
CA LYS A 839 -16.42 -10.40 -2.96
C LYS A 839 -15.45 -11.58 -2.82
N PRO A 840 -14.83 -11.83 -1.65
CA PRO A 840 -13.83 -12.89 -1.50
C PRO A 840 -14.41 -14.28 -1.80
N ARG A 841 -13.66 -15.14 -2.47
CA ARG A 841 -14.13 -16.48 -2.87
C ARG A 841 -13.77 -17.54 -1.84
N LEU A 842 -14.73 -18.38 -1.46
CA LEU A 842 -14.48 -19.54 -0.59
C LEU A 842 -13.46 -20.51 -1.21
N ALA A 843 -13.49 -20.65 -2.52
CA ALA A 843 -12.52 -21.42 -3.28
C ALA A 843 -11.07 -20.98 -3.04
N VAL A 844 -10.83 -19.67 -2.91
CA VAL A 844 -9.49 -19.13 -2.66
C VAL A 844 -9.05 -19.46 -1.24
N ALA A 845 -9.91 -19.25 -0.23
CA ALA A 845 -9.60 -19.60 1.15
C ALA A 845 -9.26 -21.10 1.31
N LEU A 846 -10.06 -22.00 0.72
CA LEU A 846 -9.81 -23.44 0.75
C LEU A 846 -8.53 -23.84 0.02
N ASP A 847 -8.20 -23.17 -1.10
CA ASP A 847 -6.95 -23.42 -1.80
C ASP A 847 -5.74 -23.05 -0.94
N TYR A 848 -5.81 -21.90 -0.28
CA TYR A 848 -4.79 -21.45 0.67
C TYR A 848 -4.65 -22.41 1.84
N MET A 849 -5.74 -22.85 2.47
CA MET A 849 -5.68 -23.88 3.52
C MET A 849 -4.98 -25.16 3.05
N ALA A 850 -5.27 -25.61 1.82
CA ALA A 850 -4.66 -26.82 1.25
C ALA A 850 -3.18 -26.67 0.88
N VAL A 851 -2.76 -25.45 0.56
CA VAL A 851 -1.33 -25.14 0.34
C VAL A 851 -0.62 -25.04 1.68
N MET A 852 -1.22 -24.35 2.65
CA MET A 852 -0.63 -24.10 3.98
C MET A 852 -0.61 -25.35 4.86
N SER A 853 -1.49 -26.33 4.63
CA SER A 853 -1.44 -27.64 5.32
C SER A 853 -0.15 -28.43 5.07
N ARG A 854 0.66 -28.02 4.08
CA ARG A 854 1.97 -28.62 3.79
C ARG A 854 3.07 -28.09 4.70
N HIS A 855 2.80 -27.06 5.51
CA HIS A 855 3.73 -26.49 6.46
C HIS A 855 3.44 -27.01 7.88
N PRO A 856 4.28 -27.89 8.44
CA PRO A 856 4.03 -28.48 9.76
C PRO A 856 3.82 -27.42 10.86
N ASP A 857 4.55 -26.29 10.76
CA ASP A 857 4.49 -25.21 11.74
C ASP A 857 3.17 -24.43 11.74
N LYS A 858 2.40 -24.50 10.64
CA LYS A 858 1.08 -23.86 10.53
C LYS A 858 -0.03 -24.69 11.21
N GLY A 859 0.19 -25.99 11.42
CA GLY A 859 -0.76 -26.87 12.11
C GLY A 859 -2.12 -27.05 11.40
N ILE A 860 -2.17 -26.84 10.08
CA ILE A 860 -3.41 -26.93 9.29
C ILE A 860 -3.58 -28.35 8.75
N GLU A 861 -4.77 -28.95 8.95
CA GLU A 861 -5.13 -30.23 8.35
C GLU A 861 -5.42 -30.08 6.85
N THR A 862 -5.06 -31.08 6.04
CA THR A 862 -5.37 -31.03 4.60
C THR A 862 -6.88 -30.99 4.39
N PRO A 863 -7.45 -29.95 3.74
CA PRO A 863 -8.90 -29.74 3.66
C PRO A 863 -9.67 -30.90 3.03
N LEU A 864 -9.11 -31.48 1.96
CA LEU A 864 -9.66 -32.61 1.23
C LEU A 864 -8.54 -33.47 0.66
N ALA A 865 -8.62 -34.78 0.88
CA ALA A 865 -7.74 -35.79 0.30
C ALA A 865 -8.55 -37.00 -0.18
N PHE A 866 -7.98 -37.80 -1.09
CA PHE A 866 -8.59 -39.05 -1.56
C PHE A 866 -7.79 -40.24 -1.03
N THR A 867 -8.49 -41.30 -0.66
CA THR A 867 -7.87 -42.55 -0.20
C THR A 867 -7.62 -43.48 -1.38
N PRO A 868 -6.39 -43.97 -1.58
CA PRO A 868 -6.11 -44.96 -2.62
C PRO A 868 -6.99 -46.21 -2.48
N THR A 869 -7.58 -46.66 -3.58
CA THR A 869 -8.60 -47.73 -3.56
C THR A 869 -8.47 -48.66 -4.75
N GLN A 870 -8.90 -49.91 -4.60
CA GLN A 870 -9.08 -50.83 -5.74
C GLN A 870 -10.37 -50.44 -6.46
N LEU A 871 -10.30 -49.39 -7.27
CA LEU A 871 -11.46 -48.67 -7.80
C LEU A 871 -12.51 -49.58 -8.45
N ILE A 872 -12.09 -50.55 -9.25
CA ILE A 872 -12.98 -51.51 -9.92
C ILE A 872 -13.70 -52.42 -8.91
N GLN A 873 -12.99 -52.91 -7.88
CA GLN A 873 -13.59 -53.75 -6.83
C GLN A 873 -14.48 -52.94 -5.88
N ALA A 874 -14.16 -51.66 -5.68
CA ALA A 874 -14.94 -50.72 -4.89
C ALA A 874 -16.17 -50.17 -5.64
N GLY A 875 -16.58 -50.78 -6.75
CA GLY A 875 -17.76 -50.34 -7.50
C GLY A 875 -17.60 -48.93 -8.10
N TRP A 876 -16.37 -48.53 -8.40
CA TRP A 876 -16.00 -47.19 -8.88
C TRP A 876 -16.27 -46.06 -7.86
N THR A 877 -16.26 -46.41 -6.59
CA THR A 877 -16.31 -45.46 -5.47
C THR A 877 -14.91 -45.14 -4.95
N VAL A 878 -14.59 -43.85 -4.81
CA VAL A 878 -13.37 -43.33 -4.20
C VAL A 878 -13.70 -42.73 -2.83
N PRO A 879 -13.14 -43.28 -1.74
CA PRO A 879 -13.28 -42.68 -0.41
C PRO A 879 -12.51 -41.36 -0.31
N LEU A 880 -13.09 -40.40 0.41
CA LEU A 880 -12.51 -39.10 0.70
C LEU A 880 -12.14 -39.00 2.19
N ALA A 881 -11.17 -38.14 2.49
CA ALA A 881 -10.87 -37.66 3.83
C ALA A 881 -11.02 -36.14 3.85
N LEU A 882 -11.86 -35.63 4.75
CA LEU A 882 -12.06 -34.19 4.96
C LEU A 882 -11.42 -33.80 6.29
N SER A 883 -10.83 -32.60 6.35
CA SER A 883 -10.38 -32.06 7.63
C SER A 883 -11.55 -31.83 8.58
N THR A 884 -11.26 -31.78 9.87
CA THR A 884 -12.27 -31.45 10.89
C THR A 884 -12.97 -30.14 10.59
N THR A 885 -12.21 -29.14 10.12
CA THR A 885 -12.72 -27.82 9.73
C THR A 885 -13.68 -27.90 8.54
N VAL A 886 -13.30 -28.56 7.43
CA VAL A 886 -14.17 -28.67 6.24
C VAL A 886 -15.41 -29.49 6.52
N ALA A 887 -15.29 -30.59 7.26
CA ALA A 887 -16.42 -31.43 7.67
C ALA A 887 -17.45 -30.62 8.48
N ARG A 888 -16.98 -29.80 9.43
CA ARG A 888 -17.83 -28.91 10.25
C ARG A 888 -18.52 -27.84 9.42
N LEU A 889 -17.81 -27.24 8.47
CA LEU A 889 -18.37 -26.19 7.59
C LEU A 889 -19.46 -26.74 6.66
N SER A 890 -19.43 -28.04 6.33
CA SER A 890 -20.37 -28.69 5.40
C SER A 890 -20.51 -27.91 4.08
N CYS A 891 -19.41 -27.36 3.57
CA CYS A 891 -19.43 -26.41 2.46
C CYS A 891 -19.28 -27.06 1.07
N ILE A 892 -19.16 -28.39 0.99
CA ILE A 892 -19.06 -29.14 -0.27
C ILE A 892 -20.46 -29.54 -0.74
N ALA A 893 -20.77 -29.21 -1.99
CA ALA A 893 -22.01 -29.58 -2.69
C ALA A 893 -21.80 -30.78 -3.62
N GLY A 894 -20.59 -30.98 -4.15
CA GLY A 894 -20.26 -32.08 -5.04
C GLY A 894 -18.81 -32.03 -5.51
N VAL A 895 -18.37 -33.07 -6.20
CA VAL A 895 -17.00 -33.18 -6.75
C VAL A 895 -17.07 -33.65 -8.20
N ARG A 896 -16.30 -33.02 -9.07
CA ARG A 896 -16.14 -33.40 -10.48
C ARG A 896 -14.66 -33.53 -10.81
N PHE A 897 -14.35 -34.31 -11.84
CA PHE A 897 -12.99 -34.46 -12.32
C PHE A 897 -12.89 -34.02 -13.77
N TRP A 898 -11.85 -33.26 -14.07
CA TRP A 898 -11.49 -32.91 -15.43
C TRP A 898 -10.27 -33.70 -15.83
N VAL A 899 -10.36 -34.49 -16.88
CA VAL A 899 -9.26 -35.37 -17.31
C VAL A 899 -8.93 -35.11 -18.77
N PHE A 900 -7.66 -34.90 -19.05
CA PHE A 900 -7.16 -34.67 -20.40
C PHE A 900 -6.79 -35.99 -21.08
N GLU A 901 -7.42 -36.25 -22.23
CA GLU A 901 -7.04 -37.31 -23.15
C GLU A 901 -6.14 -36.70 -24.24
N GLY A 902 -4.89 -37.17 -24.28
CA GLY A 902 -3.86 -36.69 -25.20
C GLY A 902 -3.18 -37.84 -25.93
N GLY A 903 -2.69 -37.60 -27.14
CA GLY A 903 -1.93 -38.60 -27.89
C GLY A 903 -2.37 -38.68 -29.35
N MET A 904 -2.32 -39.88 -29.90
CA MET A 904 -2.86 -40.19 -31.22
C MET A 904 -3.96 -41.25 -31.08
N ASP A 905 -5.06 -41.10 -31.81
CA ASP A 905 -6.09 -42.14 -31.91
C ASP A 905 -5.60 -43.31 -32.81
N GLU A 906 -6.45 -44.33 -32.96
CA GLU A 906 -6.16 -45.50 -33.80
C GLU A 906 -5.91 -45.13 -35.28
N GLU A 907 -6.40 -43.98 -35.73
CA GLU A 907 -6.21 -43.41 -37.07
C GLU A 907 -5.01 -42.45 -37.16
N LYS A 908 -4.19 -42.37 -36.10
CA LYS A 908 -3.03 -41.47 -35.96
C LYS A 908 -3.39 -39.98 -35.96
N ARG A 909 -4.64 -39.62 -35.66
CA ARG A 909 -5.05 -38.22 -35.47
C ARG A 909 -4.75 -37.78 -34.05
N VAL A 910 -4.33 -36.53 -33.89
CA VAL A 910 -4.02 -35.98 -32.56
C VAL A 910 -5.29 -35.90 -31.72
N VAL A 911 -5.30 -36.61 -30.60
CA VAL A 911 -6.33 -36.47 -29.57
C VAL A 911 -5.90 -35.34 -28.62
N LYS A 912 -6.78 -34.35 -28.47
CA LYS A 912 -6.64 -33.21 -27.57
C LYS A 912 -8.03 -32.89 -27.04
N GLN A 913 -8.46 -33.59 -25.99
CA GLN A 913 -9.82 -33.46 -25.47
C GLN A 913 -9.85 -33.46 -23.94
N TRP A 914 -10.66 -32.55 -23.38
CA TRP A 914 -11.04 -32.58 -21.98
C TRP A 914 -12.35 -33.33 -21.79
N HIS A 915 -12.38 -34.17 -20.75
CA HIS A 915 -13.59 -34.86 -20.31
C HIS A 915 -13.96 -34.43 -18.90
N VAL A 916 -15.25 -34.23 -18.66
CA VAL A 916 -15.79 -33.89 -17.34
C VAL A 916 -16.49 -35.10 -16.77
N LEU A 917 -15.94 -35.66 -15.71
CA LEU A 917 -16.49 -36.82 -15.02
C LEU A 917 -17.34 -36.30 -13.86
N THR A 918 -18.66 -36.46 -13.99
CA THR A 918 -19.61 -35.97 -12.98
C THR A 918 -19.93 -37.09 -12.02
N THR A 919 -19.41 -36.99 -10.81
CA THR A 919 -19.59 -38.03 -9.79
C THR A 919 -20.80 -37.81 -8.90
N ALA A 920 -21.34 -38.89 -8.34
CA ALA A 920 -22.28 -38.82 -7.23
C ALA A 920 -21.48 -38.65 -5.93
N PHE A 921 -21.63 -37.51 -5.26
CA PHE A 921 -20.97 -37.21 -3.99
C PHE A 921 -21.84 -37.66 -2.81
N ASP A 922 -21.29 -38.55 -1.98
CA ASP A 922 -21.86 -38.91 -0.68
C ASP A 922 -21.20 -38.06 0.41
N ALA A 923 -22.03 -37.29 1.10
CA ALA A 923 -21.62 -36.35 2.13
C ALA A 923 -21.63 -36.95 3.54
N ASP A 924 -21.67 -38.30 3.70
CA ASP A 924 -21.55 -38.95 5.01
C ASP A 924 -20.35 -38.38 5.79
N PRO A 925 -20.56 -37.68 6.92
CA PRO A 925 -19.48 -37.08 7.70
C PRO A 925 -18.43 -38.09 8.21
N LYS A 926 -18.77 -39.38 8.29
CA LYS A 926 -17.88 -40.44 8.77
C LYS A 926 -17.11 -41.13 7.65
N ALA A 927 -17.65 -41.12 6.44
CA ALA A 927 -17.11 -41.84 5.31
C ALA A 927 -17.48 -41.15 3.97
N PRO A 928 -17.08 -39.89 3.76
CA PRO A 928 -17.43 -39.18 2.55
C PRO A 928 -16.82 -39.88 1.34
N SER A 929 -17.54 -39.92 0.22
CA SER A 929 -17.08 -40.63 -0.97
C SER A 929 -17.62 -40.04 -2.26
N VAL A 930 -17.00 -40.39 -3.39
CA VAL A 930 -17.47 -40.05 -4.73
C VAL A 930 -17.59 -41.30 -5.57
N THR A 931 -18.67 -41.44 -6.33
CA THR A 931 -18.89 -42.60 -7.21
C THR A 931 -18.98 -42.14 -8.67
N PHE A 932 -18.15 -42.74 -9.52
CA PHE A 932 -18.14 -42.48 -10.96
C PHE A 932 -19.31 -43.18 -11.66
N LYS A 933 -19.75 -42.62 -12.79
CA LYS A 933 -20.78 -43.26 -13.62
C LYS A 933 -20.17 -44.31 -14.55
N PRO A 934 -20.94 -45.31 -14.99
CA PRO A 934 -20.46 -46.34 -15.91
C PRO A 934 -19.73 -45.82 -17.15
N GLU A 935 -20.19 -44.70 -17.73
CA GLU A 935 -19.57 -44.05 -18.87
C GLU A 935 -18.20 -43.42 -18.58
N ASP A 936 -17.94 -42.98 -17.34
CA ASP A 936 -16.67 -42.36 -16.94
C ASP A 936 -15.53 -43.37 -16.88
N HIS A 937 -15.85 -44.66 -16.70
CA HIS A 937 -14.89 -45.75 -16.52
C HIS A 937 -13.94 -45.86 -17.70
N ALA A 938 -14.49 -45.82 -18.91
CA ALA A 938 -13.71 -45.93 -20.15
C ALA A 938 -12.85 -44.68 -20.37
N VAL A 939 -13.34 -43.50 -19.97
CA VAL A 939 -12.60 -42.23 -20.09
C VAL A 939 -11.36 -42.24 -19.20
N LEU A 940 -11.50 -42.67 -17.94
CA LEU A 940 -10.38 -42.78 -17.01
C LEU A 940 -9.28 -43.70 -17.52
N ILE A 941 -9.66 -44.85 -18.09
CA ILE A 941 -8.70 -45.81 -18.66
C ILE A 941 -8.00 -45.21 -19.89
N ARG A 942 -8.73 -44.56 -20.81
CA ARG A 942 -8.12 -43.94 -22.00
C ARG A 942 -7.19 -42.77 -21.64
N ALA A 943 -7.55 -41.97 -20.65
CA ALA A 943 -6.74 -40.83 -20.23
C ALA A 943 -5.41 -41.21 -19.57
N LEU A 944 -5.29 -42.43 -19.02
CA LEU A 944 -4.00 -42.99 -18.60
C LEU A 944 -3.11 -43.35 -19.81
N GLY A 945 -3.72 -43.71 -20.94
CA GLY A 945 -3.02 -44.18 -22.14
C GLY A 945 -2.11 -45.37 -21.84
N ASP A 946 -0.89 -45.34 -22.38
CA ASP A 946 0.17 -46.33 -22.08
C ASP A 946 0.95 -46.01 -20.79
N GLY A 947 0.57 -44.96 -20.06
CA GLY A 947 1.24 -44.48 -18.84
C GLY A 947 0.62 -44.99 -17.55
N ALA A 948 1.31 -44.76 -16.42
CA ALA A 948 0.82 -45.09 -15.08
C ALA A 948 0.02 -43.94 -14.42
N VAL A 949 0.05 -42.74 -15.01
CA VAL A 949 -0.55 -41.50 -14.50
C VAL A 949 -1.07 -40.67 -15.67
N THR A 950 -2.19 -39.97 -15.47
CA THR A 950 -2.78 -39.07 -16.48
C THR A 950 -1.84 -37.92 -16.86
N VAL A 951 -1.90 -37.47 -18.11
CA VAL A 951 -1.08 -36.35 -18.61
C VAL A 951 -1.41 -35.04 -17.87
N GLN A 952 -2.70 -34.75 -17.70
CA GLN A 952 -3.18 -33.62 -16.91
C GLN A 952 -4.59 -33.93 -16.40
N ALA A 953 -4.87 -33.58 -15.15
CA ALA A 953 -6.22 -33.60 -14.60
C ALA A 953 -6.42 -32.48 -13.57
N PHE A 954 -7.67 -32.15 -13.28
CA PHE A 954 -8.07 -31.25 -12.21
C PHE A 954 -9.20 -31.84 -11.38
N CYS A 955 -9.18 -31.56 -10.09
CA CYS A 955 -10.34 -31.74 -9.22
C CYS A 955 -11.14 -30.43 -9.21
N GLU A 956 -12.45 -30.55 -9.33
CA GLU A 956 -13.40 -29.46 -9.17
C GLU A 956 -14.33 -29.76 -7.98
N VAL A 957 -14.23 -28.97 -6.93
CA VAL A 957 -15.12 -29.07 -5.78
C VAL A 957 -16.20 -28.00 -5.90
N LEU A 958 -17.44 -28.44 -6.09
CA LEU A 958 -18.61 -27.55 -6.10
C LEU A 958 -18.90 -27.11 -4.67
N LEU A 959 -19.02 -25.80 -4.46
CA LEU A 959 -19.19 -25.21 -3.15
C LEU A 959 -20.64 -24.77 -2.89
N LYS A 960 -20.99 -24.67 -1.61
CA LYS A 960 -22.22 -24.07 -1.10
C LYS A 960 -21.91 -23.26 0.16
N GLN A 961 -22.89 -22.47 0.61
CA GLN A 961 -22.77 -21.66 1.80
C GLN A 961 -22.36 -22.52 3.02
N PRO A 962 -21.27 -22.17 3.73
CA PRO A 962 -20.87 -22.87 4.94
C PRO A 962 -21.91 -22.77 6.07
N GLN A 963 -21.97 -23.80 6.91
CA GLN A 963 -22.67 -23.74 8.20
C GLN A 963 -21.76 -23.06 9.23
N VAL A 964 -22.18 -21.89 9.72
CA VAL A 964 -21.42 -21.07 10.66
C VAL A 964 -22.25 -20.69 11.87
N GLY A 965 -21.57 -20.26 12.94
CA GLY A 965 -22.18 -19.84 14.20
C GLY A 965 -22.81 -18.44 14.14
N LYS A 966 -22.91 -17.80 15.32
CA LYS A 966 -23.52 -16.47 15.48
C LYS A 966 -22.78 -15.37 14.68
N ASP A 967 -21.46 -15.44 14.62
CA ASP A 967 -20.61 -14.50 13.89
C ASP A 967 -20.47 -14.98 12.42
N ASP A 968 -21.52 -14.73 11.62
CA ASP A 968 -21.64 -15.24 10.24
C ASP A 968 -20.82 -14.43 9.24
N TRP A 969 -19.52 -14.73 9.18
CA TRP A 969 -18.57 -14.21 8.17
C TRP A 969 -18.89 -14.68 6.75
N SER A 970 -19.62 -15.79 6.59
CA SER A 970 -19.78 -16.46 5.30
C SER A 970 -20.65 -15.65 4.33
N LYS A 971 -21.52 -14.77 4.83
CA LYS A 971 -22.32 -13.82 4.03
C LYS A 971 -21.47 -12.94 3.11
N ASP A 972 -20.26 -12.63 3.56
CA ASP A 972 -19.35 -11.75 2.85
C ASP A 972 -18.58 -12.46 1.73
N MET A 973 -18.68 -13.78 1.61
CA MET A 973 -17.96 -14.58 0.62
C MET A 973 -18.83 -15.02 -0.58
N ASP A 974 -18.21 -15.21 -1.74
CA ASP A 974 -18.76 -15.97 -2.86
C ASP A 974 -18.49 -17.46 -2.64
N CYS A 975 -19.55 -18.20 -2.33
CA CYS A 975 -19.52 -19.64 -2.12
C CYS A 975 -20.03 -20.42 -3.35
N THR A 976 -20.17 -19.76 -4.51
CA THR A 976 -20.69 -20.38 -5.75
C THR A 976 -19.63 -20.69 -6.78
N ASP A 977 -18.46 -20.05 -6.70
CA ASP A 977 -17.32 -20.35 -7.56
C ASP A 977 -16.65 -21.64 -7.07
N PRO A 978 -16.42 -22.64 -7.95
CA PRO A 978 -15.85 -23.91 -7.54
C PRO A 978 -14.38 -23.80 -7.15
N TRP A 979 -13.96 -24.64 -6.21
CA TRP A 979 -12.54 -24.81 -5.88
C TRP A 979 -11.88 -25.78 -6.86
N MET A 980 -10.98 -25.25 -7.69
CA MET A 980 -10.27 -25.98 -8.74
C MET A 980 -8.81 -26.14 -8.37
N PHE A 981 -8.26 -27.36 -8.47
CA PHE A 981 -6.82 -27.58 -8.27
C PHE A 981 -6.28 -28.74 -9.12
N PRO A 982 -4.98 -28.73 -9.49
CA PRO A 982 -4.35 -29.81 -10.24
C PRO A 982 -4.46 -31.16 -9.53
N LEU A 983 -4.68 -32.21 -10.30
CA LEU A 983 -4.85 -33.58 -9.81
C LEU A 983 -3.99 -34.56 -10.62
N GLU A 984 -3.33 -35.47 -9.92
CA GLU A 984 -2.76 -36.68 -10.48
C GLU A 984 -3.73 -37.84 -10.27
N ILE A 985 -4.10 -38.51 -11.36
CA ILE A 985 -4.86 -39.76 -11.34
C ILE A 985 -3.94 -40.85 -11.88
N GLY A 986 -3.74 -41.91 -11.12
CA GLY A 986 -2.85 -43.00 -11.53
C GLY A 986 -3.17 -44.33 -10.89
N VAL A 987 -2.42 -45.35 -11.28
CA VAL A 987 -2.60 -46.73 -10.81
C VAL A 987 -1.30 -47.32 -10.27
N PHE A 988 -1.41 -48.04 -9.15
CA PHE A 988 -0.40 -48.89 -8.57
C PHE A 988 -0.76 -50.36 -8.81
N GLY A 989 0.21 -51.17 -9.25
CA GLY A 989 0.04 -52.61 -9.43
C GLY A 989 0.73 -53.10 -10.70
N THR A 990 1.69 -54.00 -10.55
CA THR A 990 2.56 -54.51 -11.61
C THR A 990 2.02 -55.81 -12.20
N VAL A 991 1.97 -55.92 -13.52
CA VAL A 991 2.01 -57.23 -14.20
C VAL A 991 3.24 -57.25 -15.09
N LEU A 992 4.25 -58.04 -14.72
CA LEU A 992 5.39 -58.34 -15.59
C LEU A 992 4.92 -59.32 -16.67
N LYS A 993 4.76 -58.84 -17.90
CA LYS A 993 4.61 -59.72 -19.07
C LYS A 993 5.65 -59.33 -20.12
N GLY A 994 6.57 -60.25 -20.42
CA GLY A 994 7.47 -60.14 -21.57
C GLY A 994 8.58 -59.07 -21.46
N GLY A 995 9.03 -58.71 -20.26
CA GLY A 995 10.20 -57.83 -20.08
C GLY A 995 9.92 -56.32 -20.13
N GLY A 996 8.67 -55.90 -20.31
CA GLY A 996 8.21 -54.52 -20.12
C GLY A 996 7.25 -54.38 -18.92
N MET A 997 7.19 -53.19 -18.31
CA MET A 997 6.18 -52.87 -17.29
C MET A 997 4.84 -52.54 -17.96
N ASP A 998 3.79 -53.30 -17.67
CA ASP A 998 2.41 -53.04 -18.13
C ASP A 998 1.57 -52.50 -16.95
N TYR A 999 1.07 -51.27 -17.08
CA TYR A 999 0.30 -50.54 -16.05
C TYR A 999 -1.22 -50.59 -16.27
N ARG A 1000 -1.72 -51.55 -17.05
CA ARG A 1000 -3.17 -51.68 -17.33
C ARG A 1000 -4.04 -51.65 -16.07
N ALA A 1001 -5.16 -50.95 -16.18
CA ALA A 1001 -6.23 -50.95 -15.18
C ALA A 1001 -6.87 -52.34 -15.08
N THR A 1002 -6.55 -53.09 -14.02
CA THR A 1002 -7.14 -54.39 -13.71
C THR A 1002 -7.93 -54.30 -12.40
N GLY A 1003 -8.78 -55.31 -12.13
CA GLY A 1003 -9.56 -55.36 -10.89
C GLY A 1003 -8.72 -55.30 -9.60
N THR A 1004 -7.45 -55.66 -9.64
CA THR A 1004 -6.55 -55.66 -8.48
C THR A 1004 -5.69 -54.40 -8.35
N SER A 1005 -5.63 -53.56 -9.41
CA SER A 1005 -4.86 -52.32 -9.42
C SER A 1005 -5.42 -51.32 -8.40
N LYS A 1006 -4.55 -50.71 -7.59
CA LYS A 1006 -4.92 -49.64 -6.66
C LYS A 1006 -4.82 -48.30 -7.37
N TRP A 1007 -5.94 -47.61 -7.53
CA TRP A 1007 -5.99 -46.27 -8.07
C TRP A 1007 -5.69 -45.24 -6.98
N PHE A 1008 -5.04 -44.16 -7.36
CA PHE A 1008 -4.85 -43.00 -6.52
C PHE A 1008 -5.29 -41.73 -7.25
N PHE A 1009 -5.86 -40.82 -6.46
CA PHE A 1009 -6.25 -39.48 -6.86
C PHE A 1009 -5.56 -38.57 -5.85
N ARG A 1010 -4.66 -37.69 -6.29
CA ARG A 1010 -3.96 -36.82 -5.33
C ARG A 1010 -3.65 -35.48 -5.94
N ARG A 1011 -3.74 -34.42 -5.14
CA ARG A 1011 -3.12 -33.15 -5.50
C ARG A 1011 -1.60 -33.37 -5.51
N PRO A 1012 -0.90 -33.10 -6.62
CA PRO A 1012 0.56 -33.30 -6.68
C PRO A 1012 1.27 -32.52 -5.59
N ALA A 1013 2.36 -33.06 -5.07
CA ALA A 1013 3.22 -32.34 -4.15
C ALA A 1013 3.96 -31.21 -4.88
N GLU A 1014 4.43 -30.24 -4.10
CA GLU A 1014 5.32 -29.18 -4.58
C GLU A 1014 4.74 -28.34 -5.74
N GLU A 1015 5.60 -27.85 -6.64
CA GLU A 1015 5.29 -26.94 -7.75
C GLU A 1015 4.08 -27.41 -8.57
N ARG A 1016 4.01 -28.69 -8.91
CA ARG A 1016 2.94 -29.25 -9.76
C ARG A 1016 1.54 -29.16 -9.16
N GLY A 1017 1.44 -29.05 -7.83
CA GLY A 1017 0.16 -28.91 -7.14
C GLY A 1017 -0.33 -27.46 -7.04
N GLU A 1018 0.49 -26.50 -7.43
CA GLU A 1018 0.31 -25.07 -7.12
C GLU A 1018 0.47 -24.18 -8.36
N VAL A 1019 1.31 -24.58 -9.31
CA VAL A 1019 1.73 -23.82 -10.49
C VAL A 1019 1.29 -24.57 -11.77
N PRO A 1020 0.92 -23.86 -12.86
CA PRO A 1020 0.64 -24.47 -14.15
C PRO A 1020 1.77 -25.30 -14.72
N ASP A 1021 1.43 -26.42 -15.36
CA ASP A 1021 2.38 -27.16 -16.20
C ASP A 1021 2.61 -26.37 -17.50
N TRP A 1022 3.66 -25.56 -17.49
CA TRP A 1022 4.04 -24.73 -18.62
C TRP A 1022 4.37 -25.54 -19.88
N LYS A 1023 4.94 -26.75 -19.73
CA LYS A 1023 5.30 -27.62 -20.86
C LYS A 1023 4.04 -28.19 -21.50
N PHE A 1024 3.07 -28.60 -20.70
CA PHE A 1024 1.75 -29.02 -21.18
C PHE A 1024 1.06 -27.89 -21.95
N LEU A 1025 1.01 -26.68 -21.39
CA LEU A 1025 0.38 -25.52 -22.01
C LEU A 1025 1.04 -25.14 -23.34
N ALA A 1026 2.36 -25.05 -23.38
CA ALA A 1026 3.10 -24.76 -24.60
C ALA A 1026 2.92 -25.84 -25.67
N LYS A 1027 2.88 -27.13 -25.28
CA LYS A 1027 2.71 -28.25 -26.22
C LYS A 1027 1.34 -28.28 -26.88
N TYR A 1028 0.27 -28.15 -26.09
CA TYR A 1028 -1.09 -28.37 -26.57
C TYR A 1028 -1.83 -27.09 -26.95
N TYR A 1029 -1.39 -25.92 -26.48
CA TYR A 1029 -2.11 -24.65 -26.66
C TYR A 1029 -1.23 -23.52 -27.21
N ALA A 1030 -0.14 -23.83 -27.91
CA ALA A 1030 0.68 -22.82 -28.62
C ALA A 1030 -0.16 -21.91 -29.54
N ASN A 1031 -1.20 -22.45 -30.18
CA ASN A 1031 -2.13 -21.71 -31.04
C ASN A 1031 -2.94 -20.62 -30.30
N LYS A 1032 -3.03 -20.70 -28.97
CA LYS A 1032 -3.64 -19.67 -28.11
C LYS A 1032 -2.64 -18.65 -27.57
N GLY A 1033 -1.39 -18.72 -28.00
CA GLY A 1033 -0.33 -17.81 -27.60
C GLY A 1033 0.46 -18.26 -26.35
N TYR A 1034 0.28 -19.50 -25.88
CA TYR A 1034 1.18 -20.08 -24.87
C TYR A 1034 2.58 -20.30 -25.46
N THR A 1035 3.62 -19.95 -24.71
CA THR A 1035 5.02 -20.05 -25.15
C THR A 1035 5.82 -20.97 -24.22
N PRO A 1036 6.87 -21.66 -24.70
CA PRO A 1036 7.77 -22.45 -23.86
C PRO A 1036 8.41 -21.63 -22.72
N VAL A 1037 8.67 -22.29 -21.59
CA VAL A 1037 9.29 -21.68 -20.39
C VAL A 1037 10.57 -20.92 -20.73
N ASP A 1038 11.46 -21.55 -21.49
CA ASP A 1038 12.76 -20.95 -21.84
C ASP A 1038 12.58 -19.66 -22.65
N GLU A 1039 11.56 -19.58 -23.52
CA GLU A 1039 11.26 -18.37 -24.29
C GLU A 1039 10.67 -17.24 -23.42
N ALA A 1040 9.94 -17.57 -22.35
CA ALA A 1040 9.40 -16.59 -21.41
C ALA A 1040 10.46 -16.08 -20.41
N ILE A 1041 11.34 -16.96 -19.92
CA ILE A 1041 12.37 -16.65 -18.93
C ILE A 1041 13.58 -15.97 -19.58
N ASP A 1042 14.09 -16.54 -20.68
CA ASP A 1042 15.28 -16.05 -21.37
C ASP A 1042 15.14 -16.22 -22.90
N PRO A 1043 14.61 -15.19 -23.59
CA PRO A 1043 14.44 -15.22 -25.04
C PRO A 1043 15.75 -15.45 -25.83
N ALA A 1044 16.93 -15.22 -25.24
CA ALA A 1044 18.21 -15.46 -25.90
C ALA A 1044 18.51 -16.96 -26.02
N LYS A 1045 18.27 -17.75 -24.96
CA LYS A 1045 18.42 -19.22 -24.97
C LYS A 1045 17.51 -19.87 -26.02
N ALA A 1046 16.31 -19.33 -26.21
CA ALA A 1046 15.36 -19.83 -27.21
C ALA A 1046 15.84 -19.64 -28.66
N LYS A 1047 16.71 -18.66 -28.93
CA LYS A 1047 17.33 -18.46 -30.26
C LYS A 1047 18.47 -19.45 -30.51
N GLU A 1048 19.26 -19.76 -29.48
CA GLU A 1048 20.35 -20.74 -29.56
C GLU A 1048 19.84 -22.17 -29.75
N ALA A 1049 18.70 -22.53 -29.15
CA ALA A 1049 18.08 -23.85 -29.33
C ALA A 1049 17.39 -24.04 -30.70
N LYS A 1050 17.15 -22.95 -31.46
CA LYS A 1050 16.55 -22.96 -32.80
C LYS A 1050 17.59 -22.89 -33.92
N GLN A 1051 18.86 -22.68 -33.58
CA GLN A 1051 20.02 -22.77 -34.46
C GLN A 1051 20.68 -24.14 -34.30
#